data_AF-A0A1M6C1H6-F1
#
_entry.id   AF-A0A1M6C1H6-F1
#
_cell.length_a   1.000
_cell.length_b   1.000
_cell.length_c   1.000
_cell.angle_alpha   90.00
_cell.angle_beta   90.00
_cell.angle_gamma   90.00
#
_symmetry.space_group_name_H-M   'P 1'
#
loop_
_entity.id
_entity.type
_entity.pdbx_description
1 polymer ?
#
loop_
_entity_poly.entity_id
_entity_poly.type
_entity_poly.pdbx_seq_one_letter_code
_entity_poly.pdbx_strand_id
1 'polypeptide(L)'
;MNHLFISVASAGGHRCIEQIKSRLGESSVLQQCGYHPFHMLRAEEYRNASFDNHLQTIRHSRYMICLLGQSDDESDAAALDAEIEAALDCDVDIIAFCAGDVCRQTALPEAIAEQCKKLPRSAKVETIASADSEVIARAITQVMELEVLGVLGGNDSDVPGTDFLSRDFLNIPGFSARLCGNFLPEISAQLERIYQTGAPDQSASLLAGEMAQRKRWACESLSYGHPDAAILNLQKVHEEFGSDFFVCFWLGRLYILYGTDERQFSQGERLSRRALSMLQPAETLLFSFCYTHLGRASTKLGHLVQAGECFDIASGAFHTDEIDEFRAALCLQQMTSAQESRWLDQAATCLSGLLHKKLTHFLSARPRLEAEYDGYFLQAEQRILQQWESFYSVAYDVTSQHYFWAAENFYGFRNKPVRIDKMQYILQCVMEIAQLNRQNYRILHQVAGQIQARYEHVQHDVRELQERRRKLDFEQEEITRLVEESNPLVTEREAILTEEKVLKAEAEKAEKKVFYSSCLILAALVLMTFVVIRVVDLDMRQQDTLLFVLSGLFFFSLGLPYIFSGNYRKMKGQLGKLAGRRCVIKDHLPGLWRDTEPEVMADMLRVRLTEIKDTPDSVTVACLDEICHDVQQYAAREYKRLSETEDDCHRQYEKLKALAAAWCENVDVFESRLISAWHGQYNHLLCRSEQVEVSEIPEPDDSDRQCRFFAKQSGHLVLHVRGSRMRAWFSEIQSATMMMDDLYPNDLDHASSGHLGRCDSGGSSQAQETQMHGG
;
A
#
# COMPACT_ATOMS: atom_id res chain seq x y z
N MET A 1 13.51 20.30 5.59
CA MET A 1 13.63 21.77 5.41
C MET A 1 12.33 22.26 4.81
N ASN A 2 11.64 23.18 5.47
CA ASN A 2 10.36 23.73 5.01
C ASN A 2 10.60 24.87 4.00
N HIS A 3 10.87 24.53 2.74
CA HIS A 3 10.95 25.51 1.66
C HIS A 3 9.61 25.59 0.90
N LEU A 4 9.24 26.81 0.50
CA LEU A 4 8.18 27.04 -0.49
C LEU A 4 8.84 27.39 -1.81
N PHE A 5 8.62 26.55 -2.82
CA PHE A 5 9.06 26.83 -4.17
C PHE A 5 7.93 27.48 -4.95
N ILE A 6 8.20 28.59 -5.64
CA ILE A 6 7.20 29.29 -6.46
C ILE A 6 7.58 29.07 -7.93
N SER A 7 6.87 28.18 -8.62
CA SER A 7 6.96 27.99 -10.07
C SER A 7 6.10 29.04 -10.79
N VAL A 8 6.64 29.67 -11.83
CA VAL A 8 5.90 30.65 -12.66
C VAL A 8 5.90 30.18 -14.10
N ALA A 9 4.72 29.78 -14.58
CA ALA A 9 4.55 29.16 -15.90
C ALA A 9 4.33 30.16 -17.06
N SER A 10 4.22 31.48 -16.81
CA SER A 10 3.90 32.44 -17.88
C SER A 10 4.23 33.92 -17.62
N ALA A 11 4.27 34.69 -18.72
CA ALA A 11 4.45 36.13 -18.78
C ALA A 11 3.24 36.90 -18.20
N GLY A 12 3.32 37.20 -16.91
CA GLY A 12 2.31 37.99 -16.18
C GLY A 12 2.42 37.81 -14.68
N GLY A 13 2.72 36.58 -14.25
CA GLY A 13 3.00 36.24 -12.86
C GLY A 13 4.23 36.96 -12.30
N HIS A 14 5.24 37.25 -13.14
CA HIS A 14 6.44 37.99 -12.73
C HIS A 14 6.18 39.33 -12.04
N ARG A 15 5.06 40.02 -12.31
CA ARG A 15 4.74 41.31 -11.66
C ARG A 15 4.20 41.15 -10.24
N CYS A 16 3.65 40.00 -9.87
CA CYS A 16 3.09 39.75 -8.54
C CYS A 16 3.99 38.89 -7.64
N ILE A 17 5.03 38.23 -8.15
CA ILE A 17 5.96 37.38 -7.36
C ILE A 17 6.49 38.10 -6.14
N GLU A 18 7.04 39.31 -6.29
CA GLU A 18 7.65 40.04 -5.16
C GLU A 18 6.61 40.42 -4.09
N GLN A 19 5.37 40.71 -4.49
CA GLN A 19 4.28 40.97 -3.54
C GLN A 19 3.80 39.69 -2.86
N ILE A 20 3.65 38.59 -3.60
CA ILE A 20 3.33 37.26 -3.05
C ILE A 20 4.37 36.87 -2.01
N LYS A 21 5.65 36.99 -2.35
CA LYS A 21 6.78 36.75 -1.47
C LYS A 21 6.77 37.64 -0.22
N SER A 22 6.53 38.94 -0.37
CA SER A 22 6.42 39.85 0.78
C SER A 22 5.29 39.41 1.71
N ARG A 23 4.11 39.13 1.16
CA ARG A 23 2.93 38.72 1.93
C ARG A 23 3.09 37.35 2.60
N LEU A 24 3.62 36.35 1.89
CA LEU A 24 3.99 35.07 2.49
C LEU A 24 5.04 35.27 3.60
N GLY A 25 6.00 36.16 3.37
CA GLY A 25 6.99 36.62 4.33
C GLY A 25 6.43 37.29 5.58
N GLU A 26 5.28 37.95 5.49
CA GLU A 26 4.59 38.64 6.58
C GLU A 26 3.66 37.74 7.40
N SER A 27 3.31 36.56 6.87
CA SER A 27 2.41 35.63 7.55
C SER A 27 3.03 35.07 8.84
N SER A 28 2.42 35.38 9.98
CA SER A 28 2.85 34.85 11.28
C SER A 28 2.67 33.35 11.39
N VAL A 29 1.64 32.78 10.75
CA VAL A 29 1.38 31.33 10.72
C VAL A 29 2.49 30.61 9.95
N LEU A 30 2.81 31.07 8.74
CA LEU A 30 3.86 30.45 7.93
C LEU A 30 5.23 30.57 8.58
N GLN A 31 5.56 31.73 9.17
CA GLN A 31 6.80 31.89 9.95
C GLN A 31 6.89 30.92 11.13
N GLN A 32 5.79 30.72 11.86
CA GLN A 32 5.75 29.77 12.98
C GLN A 32 5.87 28.31 12.52
N CYS A 33 5.58 28.01 11.25
CA CYS A 33 5.86 26.70 10.66
C CYS A 33 7.29 26.56 10.11
N GLY A 34 8.14 27.58 10.27
CA GLY A 34 9.53 27.57 9.80
C GLY A 34 9.72 28.04 8.35
N TYR A 35 8.67 28.57 7.71
CA TYR A 35 8.78 29.23 6.42
C TYR A 35 9.29 30.66 6.67
N HIS A 36 10.56 30.90 6.35
CA HIS A 36 11.17 32.23 6.44
C HIS A 36 11.28 32.87 5.04
N PRO A 37 11.36 34.20 4.92
CA PRO A 37 11.44 34.87 3.61
C PRO A 37 12.53 34.31 2.68
N PHE A 38 13.68 33.90 3.23
CA PHE A 38 14.77 33.27 2.47
C PHE A 38 14.53 31.78 2.12
N HIS A 39 13.58 31.11 2.78
CA HIS A 39 13.08 29.77 2.43
C HIS A 39 11.91 29.81 1.43
N MET A 40 11.25 30.97 1.29
CA MET A 40 10.07 31.20 0.43
C MET A 40 10.43 31.65 -0.99
N LEU A 41 11.69 31.48 -1.36
CA LEU A 41 12.33 32.01 -2.55
C LEU A 41 13.26 30.94 -3.10
N ARG A 42 13.12 30.56 -4.38
CA ARG A 42 14.23 30.14 -5.26
C ARG A 42 14.01 30.41 -6.76
N ALA A 43 12.82 30.81 -7.22
CA ALA A 43 12.63 31.05 -8.67
C ALA A 43 13.44 32.23 -9.25
N GLU A 44 13.63 33.32 -8.50
CA GLU A 44 14.40 34.48 -9.00
C GLU A 44 15.92 34.31 -8.84
N GLU A 45 16.39 33.59 -7.81
CA GLU A 45 17.82 33.32 -7.59
C GLU A 45 18.40 32.36 -8.65
N TYR A 46 17.57 31.52 -9.26
CA TYR A 46 17.99 30.46 -10.18
C TYR A 46 17.90 30.83 -11.66
N ARG A 47 17.52 32.08 -12.01
CA ARG A 47 17.65 32.59 -13.39
C ARG A 47 19.08 32.46 -13.95
N ASN A 48 20.08 32.29 -13.08
CA ASN A 48 21.49 32.10 -13.43
C ASN A 48 22.08 30.74 -13.01
N ALA A 49 21.29 29.82 -12.44
CA ALA A 49 21.75 28.50 -12.00
C ALA A 49 21.46 27.42 -13.07
N SER A 50 22.17 26.29 -13.03
CA SER A 50 21.86 25.17 -13.92
C SER A 50 20.46 24.60 -13.62
N PHE A 51 19.80 24.11 -14.66
CA PHE A 51 18.48 23.48 -14.54
C PHE A 51 18.45 22.31 -13.54
N ASP A 52 19.55 21.56 -13.41
CA ASP A 52 19.66 20.49 -12.41
C ASP A 52 19.60 21.02 -10.96
N ASN A 53 20.25 22.16 -10.68
CA ASN A 53 20.20 22.76 -9.34
C ASN A 53 18.80 23.30 -9.02
N HIS A 54 18.07 23.73 -10.05
CA HIS A 54 16.69 24.14 -9.96
C HIS A 54 15.77 22.96 -9.62
N LEU A 55 15.87 21.84 -10.33
CA LEU A 55 15.11 20.63 -10.01
C LEU A 55 15.46 20.09 -8.61
N GLN A 56 16.75 20.11 -8.23
CA GLN A 56 17.15 19.74 -6.88
C GLN A 56 16.48 20.61 -5.82
N THR A 57 16.28 21.90 -6.07
CA THR A 57 15.55 22.76 -5.11
C THR A 57 14.12 22.30 -4.92
N ILE A 58 13.41 22.00 -6.00
CA ILE A 58 12.03 21.51 -5.94
C ILE A 58 11.99 20.24 -5.10
N ARG A 59 12.92 19.31 -5.35
CA ARG A 59 13.05 18.06 -4.58
C ARG A 59 13.28 18.24 -3.07
N HIS A 60 13.81 19.39 -2.65
CA HIS A 60 14.01 19.75 -1.23
C HIS A 60 12.92 20.68 -0.68
N SER A 61 11.91 21.00 -1.48
CA SER A 61 10.82 21.90 -1.10
C SER A 61 9.62 21.13 -0.59
N ARG A 62 8.84 21.77 0.28
CA ARG A 62 7.63 21.16 0.85
C ARG A 62 6.42 21.36 -0.05
N TYR A 63 6.27 22.58 -0.54
CA TYR A 63 5.21 22.95 -1.47
C TYR A 63 5.81 23.54 -2.74
N MET A 64 5.16 23.24 -3.86
CA MET A 64 5.33 23.92 -5.13
C MET A 64 4.09 24.76 -5.41
N ILE A 65 4.24 26.08 -5.37
CA ILE A 65 3.21 27.05 -5.73
C ILE A 65 3.36 27.33 -7.23
N CYS A 66 2.43 26.85 -8.04
CA CYS A 66 2.42 27.08 -9.49
C CYS A 66 1.53 28.26 -9.84
N LEU A 67 2.09 29.32 -10.42
CA LEU A 67 1.29 30.43 -10.99
C LEU A 67 1.01 30.13 -12.47
N LEU A 68 -0.23 29.77 -12.77
CA LEU A 68 -0.70 29.46 -14.13
C LEU A 68 -1.27 30.72 -14.79
N GLY A 69 -0.89 30.95 -16.06
CA GLY A 69 -1.37 32.07 -16.87
C GLY A 69 -1.23 31.79 -18.37
N GLN A 70 -1.69 32.70 -19.21
CA GLN A 70 -1.59 32.55 -20.67
C GLN A 70 -0.14 32.82 -21.10
N SER A 71 0.57 31.79 -21.59
CA SER A 71 1.87 31.94 -22.26
C SER A 71 1.67 31.99 -23.77
N ASP A 72 2.38 32.90 -24.45
CA ASP A 72 2.47 32.94 -25.91
C ASP A 72 3.66 32.09 -26.45
N ASP A 73 4.55 31.61 -25.58
CA ASP A 73 5.78 30.87 -25.94
C ASP A 73 5.71 29.37 -25.53
N GLU A 74 6.00 28.48 -26.48
CA GLU A 74 6.01 27.00 -26.28
C GLU A 74 7.19 26.50 -25.42
N SER A 75 8.27 27.29 -25.27
CA SER A 75 9.48 26.90 -24.53
C SER A 75 9.27 26.79 -23.01
N ASP A 76 8.30 27.53 -22.46
CA ASP A 76 8.03 27.55 -21.01
C ASP A 76 7.23 26.30 -20.56
N ALA A 77 6.55 25.62 -21.50
CA ALA A 77 5.75 24.44 -21.20
C ALA A 77 6.60 23.20 -20.83
N ALA A 78 7.77 23.03 -21.46
CA ALA A 78 8.66 21.89 -21.19
C ALA A 78 9.39 22.00 -19.83
N ALA A 79 9.65 23.22 -19.36
CA ALA A 79 10.25 23.45 -18.04
C ALA A 79 9.26 23.08 -16.91
N LEU A 80 8.00 23.50 -17.03
CA LEU A 80 6.96 23.17 -16.05
C LEU A 80 6.74 21.65 -15.93
N ASP A 81 6.76 20.92 -17.05
CA ASP A 81 6.59 19.46 -17.04
C ASP A 81 7.72 18.79 -16.21
N ALA A 82 8.98 19.19 -16.41
CA ALA A 82 10.10 18.67 -15.65
C ALA A 82 10.10 19.12 -14.16
N GLU A 83 9.57 20.31 -13.84
CA GLU A 83 9.36 20.76 -12.46
C GLU A 83 8.29 19.92 -11.75
N ILE A 84 7.17 19.62 -12.43
CA ILE A 84 6.11 18.74 -11.93
C ILE A 84 6.65 17.33 -11.72
N GLU A 85 7.42 16.78 -12.67
CA GLU A 85 8.06 15.48 -12.50
C GLU A 85 9.01 15.46 -11.31
N ALA A 86 9.85 16.49 -11.12
CA ALA A 86 10.74 16.57 -9.96
C ALA A 86 9.98 16.73 -8.62
N ALA A 87 8.86 17.44 -8.63
CA ALA A 87 7.96 17.56 -7.48
C ALA A 87 7.32 16.20 -7.14
N LEU A 88 6.85 15.46 -8.14
CA LEU A 88 6.26 14.13 -7.99
C LEU A 88 7.28 13.10 -7.50
N ASP A 89 8.49 13.11 -8.05
CA ASP A 89 9.60 12.22 -7.65
C ASP A 89 9.97 12.34 -6.16
N CYS A 90 9.69 13.51 -5.57
CA CYS A 90 10.10 13.85 -4.21
C CYS A 90 8.92 14.28 -3.33
N ASP A 91 7.70 13.92 -3.74
CA ASP A 91 6.51 14.04 -2.91
C ASP A 91 6.17 15.47 -2.44
N VAL A 92 6.51 16.43 -3.28
CA VAL A 92 6.24 17.86 -3.06
C VAL A 92 4.78 18.13 -3.38
N ASP A 93 4.05 18.73 -2.44
CA ASP A 93 2.63 19.03 -2.64
C ASP A 93 2.48 20.26 -3.57
N ILE A 94 1.67 20.14 -4.63
CA ILE A 94 1.52 21.17 -5.66
C ILE A 94 0.22 21.94 -5.45
N ILE A 95 0.32 23.27 -5.40
CA ILE A 95 -0.83 24.18 -5.31
C ILE A 95 -0.74 25.15 -6.49
N ALA A 96 -1.65 25.00 -7.44
CA ALA A 96 -1.71 25.79 -8.63
C ALA A 96 -2.74 26.92 -8.50
N PHE A 97 -2.35 28.13 -8.88
CA PHE A 97 -3.18 29.32 -8.88
C PHE A 97 -3.35 29.83 -10.30
N CYS A 98 -4.59 29.88 -10.77
CA CYS A 98 -4.97 30.60 -11.98
C CYS A 98 -5.36 32.02 -11.57
N ALA A 99 -4.51 33.01 -11.84
CA ALA A 99 -4.73 34.40 -11.42
C ALA A 99 -4.81 35.36 -12.62
N GLY A 100 -5.71 36.34 -12.54
CA GLY A 100 -5.86 37.40 -13.54
C GLY A 100 -7.29 37.61 -14.02
N ASP A 101 -7.51 38.69 -14.77
CA ASP A 101 -8.83 39.04 -15.33
C ASP A 101 -9.42 37.94 -16.22
N VAL A 102 -8.56 37.11 -16.81
CA VAL A 102 -8.95 35.97 -17.65
C VAL A 102 -9.73 34.90 -16.87
N CYS A 103 -9.57 34.87 -15.54
CA CYS A 103 -10.28 33.94 -14.64
C CYS A 103 -11.68 34.46 -14.21
N ARG A 104 -12.12 35.64 -14.66
CA ARG A 104 -13.49 36.14 -14.43
C ARG A 104 -14.55 35.43 -15.29
N GLN A 105 -14.13 34.67 -16.29
CA GLN A 105 -15.02 33.93 -17.18
C GLN A 105 -15.53 32.67 -16.48
N THR A 106 -16.74 32.22 -16.82
CA THR A 106 -17.36 30.99 -16.26
C THR A 106 -16.60 29.70 -16.63
N ALA A 107 -15.71 29.75 -17.61
CA ALA A 107 -14.81 28.67 -17.98
C ALA A 107 -13.37 29.20 -18.06
N LEU A 108 -12.41 28.42 -17.57
CA LEU A 108 -10.98 28.73 -17.71
C LEU A 108 -10.58 28.72 -19.20
N PRO A 109 -9.70 29.62 -19.65
CA PRO A 109 -9.13 29.59 -20.99
C PRO A 109 -8.53 28.23 -21.33
N GLU A 110 -8.67 27.77 -22.58
CA GLU A 110 -8.26 26.44 -23.02
C GLU A 110 -6.78 26.13 -22.71
N ALA A 111 -5.88 27.09 -22.93
CA ALA A 111 -4.45 26.97 -22.59
C ALA A 111 -4.20 26.72 -21.09
N ILE A 112 -4.94 27.38 -20.20
CA ILE A 112 -4.84 27.19 -18.75
C ILE A 112 -5.48 25.85 -18.36
N ALA A 113 -6.61 25.50 -18.97
CA ALA A 113 -7.28 24.23 -18.74
C ALA A 113 -6.40 23.04 -19.17
N GLU A 114 -5.62 23.17 -20.26
CA GLU A 114 -4.63 22.18 -20.67
C GLU A 114 -3.47 22.06 -19.68
N GLN A 115 -2.96 23.17 -19.13
CA GLN A 115 -1.96 23.13 -18.07
C GLN A 115 -2.49 22.48 -16.78
N CYS A 116 -3.74 22.78 -16.38
CA CYS A 116 -4.37 22.13 -15.23
C CYS A 116 -4.53 20.61 -15.42
N LYS A 117 -4.78 20.14 -16.65
CA LYS A 117 -4.86 18.70 -16.95
C LYS A 117 -3.53 17.96 -16.76
N LYS A 118 -2.39 18.67 -16.83
CA LYS A 118 -1.06 18.11 -16.60
C LYS A 118 -0.74 17.93 -15.11
N LEU A 119 -1.44 18.64 -14.23
CA LEU A 119 -1.24 18.50 -12.79
C LEU A 119 -1.73 17.13 -12.30
N PRO A 120 -1.05 16.54 -11.31
CA PRO A 120 -1.52 15.29 -10.71
C PRO A 120 -2.88 15.49 -10.04
N ARG A 121 -3.66 14.41 -9.90
CA ARG A 121 -4.96 14.44 -9.21
C ARG A 121 -4.90 14.95 -7.76
N SER A 122 -3.73 14.88 -7.14
CA SER A 122 -3.46 15.37 -5.79
C SER A 122 -3.18 16.88 -5.73
N ALA A 123 -2.93 17.54 -6.87
CA ALA A 123 -2.69 18.98 -6.89
C ALA A 123 -3.98 19.76 -6.62
N LYS A 124 -3.87 20.80 -5.79
CA LYS A 124 -4.97 21.74 -5.54
C LYS A 124 -4.92 22.86 -6.58
N VAL A 125 -6.06 23.16 -7.20
CA VAL A 125 -6.17 24.23 -8.21
C VAL A 125 -7.13 25.29 -7.70
N GLU A 126 -6.65 26.52 -7.57
CA GLU A 126 -7.41 27.67 -7.10
C GLU A 126 -7.49 28.75 -8.18
N THR A 127 -8.62 29.48 -8.22
CA THR A 127 -8.86 30.55 -9.21
C THR A 127 -9.04 31.90 -8.53
N ILE A 128 -8.25 32.89 -8.94
CA ILE A 128 -8.28 34.26 -8.40
C ILE A 128 -8.66 35.24 -9.51
N ALA A 129 -9.92 35.68 -9.50
CA ALA A 129 -10.52 36.55 -10.52
C ALA A 129 -10.20 38.05 -10.33
N SER A 130 -8.91 38.36 -10.13
CA SER A 130 -8.40 39.73 -9.92
C SER A 130 -7.15 39.97 -10.75
N ALA A 131 -6.99 41.18 -11.28
CA ALA A 131 -5.72 41.68 -11.83
C ALA A 131 -4.90 42.51 -10.83
N ASP A 132 -5.45 42.81 -9.65
CA ASP A 132 -4.73 43.50 -8.58
C ASP A 132 -3.76 42.51 -7.91
N SER A 133 -2.47 42.81 -8.04
CA SER A 133 -1.38 41.97 -7.54
C SER A 133 -1.36 41.84 -6.02
N GLU A 134 -1.87 42.83 -5.28
CA GLU A 134 -1.99 42.78 -3.82
C GLU A 134 -3.16 41.86 -3.39
N VAL A 135 -4.27 41.90 -4.14
CA VAL A 135 -5.40 40.98 -3.92
C VAL A 135 -4.98 39.54 -4.23
N ILE A 136 -4.23 39.34 -5.33
CA ILE A 136 -3.67 38.02 -5.69
C ILE A 136 -2.73 37.51 -4.59
N ALA A 137 -1.78 38.35 -4.15
CA ALA A 137 -0.84 37.99 -3.11
C ALA A 137 -1.54 37.60 -1.81
N ARG A 138 -2.53 38.37 -1.38
CA ARG A 138 -3.33 38.07 -0.18
C ARG A 138 -4.09 36.76 -0.30
N ALA A 139 -4.75 36.51 -1.43
CA ALA A 139 -5.49 35.27 -1.66
C ALA A 139 -4.57 34.05 -1.63
N ILE A 140 -3.40 34.12 -2.27
CA ILE A 140 -2.39 33.05 -2.24
C ILE A 140 -1.90 32.81 -0.81
N THR A 141 -1.52 33.86 -0.07
CA THR A 141 -1.08 33.73 1.32
C THR A 141 -2.14 33.06 2.18
N GLN A 142 -3.40 33.47 2.04
CA GLN A 142 -4.51 32.88 2.79
C GLN A 142 -4.70 31.39 2.46
N VAL A 143 -4.64 31.00 1.19
CA VAL A 143 -4.71 29.58 0.80
C VAL A 143 -3.54 28.80 1.39
N MET A 144 -2.33 29.37 1.41
CA MET A 144 -1.16 28.73 2.02
C MET A 144 -1.29 28.58 3.54
N GLU A 145 -1.82 29.59 4.24
CA GLU A 145 -2.09 29.50 5.68
C GLU A 145 -3.12 28.41 5.97
N LEU A 146 -4.22 28.38 5.21
CA LEU A 146 -5.25 27.35 5.33
C LEU A 146 -4.69 25.96 5.05
N GLU A 147 -3.86 25.81 4.04
CA GLU A 147 -3.24 24.54 3.69
C GLU A 147 -2.37 23.99 4.82
N VAL A 148 -1.55 24.85 5.43
CA VAL A 148 -0.69 24.49 6.56
C VAL A 148 -1.50 24.19 7.83
N LEU A 149 -2.62 24.88 8.05
CA LEU A 149 -3.55 24.55 9.13
C LEU A 149 -4.31 23.24 8.86
N GLY A 150 -4.62 22.94 7.60
CA GLY A 150 -5.26 21.71 7.15
C GLY A 150 -4.40 20.46 7.40
N VAL A 151 -3.07 20.59 7.32
CA VAL A 151 -2.11 19.55 7.76
C VAL A 151 -2.32 19.13 9.21
N LEU A 152 -2.88 20.02 10.02
CA LEU A 152 -3.06 19.87 11.46
C LEU A 152 -4.53 19.65 11.85
N GLY A 153 -5.41 19.38 10.88
CA GLY A 153 -6.84 19.12 11.13
C GLY A 153 -7.71 20.36 11.26
N GLY A 154 -7.21 21.54 10.88
CA GLY A 154 -8.05 22.72 10.76
C GLY A 154 -9.04 22.56 9.59
N ASN A 155 -10.34 22.56 9.88
CA ASN A 155 -11.38 22.51 8.84
C ASN A 155 -11.52 23.88 8.14
N ASP A 156 -11.57 23.88 6.81
CA ASP A 156 -11.80 25.08 5.97
C ASP A 156 -13.07 25.88 6.37
N SER A 157 -14.07 25.24 6.98
CA SER A 157 -15.30 25.88 7.46
C SER A 157 -15.19 26.53 8.84
N ASP A 158 -14.17 26.16 9.63
CA ASP A 158 -13.98 26.58 11.03
C ASP A 158 -12.73 27.45 11.22
N VAL A 159 -11.87 27.57 10.21
CA VAL A 159 -10.84 28.61 10.21
C VAL A 159 -11.55 29.96 10.02
N PRO A 160 -11.38 30.93 10.93
CA PRO A 160 -11.91 32.27 10.75
C PRO A 160 -11.19 32.94 9.58
N GLY A 161 -11.71 32.69 8.37
CA GLY A 161 -11.11 33.07 7.10
C GLY A 161 -12.08 33.87 6.25
N THR A 162 -12.55 35.01 6.78
CA THR A 162 -13.06 36.09 5.90
C THR A 162 -12.49 37.45 6.24
N ASP A 163 -11.88 37.64 7.41
CA ASP A 163 -10.97 38.73 7.68
C ASP A 163 -10.39 38.48 9.07
N PHE A 164 -9.07 38.58 9.23
CA PHE A 164 -8.46 38.76 10.56
C PHE A 164 -9.05 40.01 11.29
N LEU A 165 -9.75 40.86 10.54
CA LEU A 165 -10.49 42.05 10.96
C LEU A 165 -11.99 41.82 11.28
N SER A 166 -12.65 40.77 10.76
CA SER A 166 -14.02 40.42 11.16
C SER A 166 -13.98 39.20 12.07
N ARG A 167 -13.51 39.41 13.30
CA ARG A 167 -13.65 38.42 14.38
C ARG A 167 -15.15 38.23 14.63
N ASP A 168 -15.73 37.15 14.11
CA ASP A 168 -17.09 36.76 14.46
C ASP A 168 -17.11 36.32 15.93
N PHE A 169 -17.26 37.30 16.83
CA PHE A 169 -17.29 37.11 18.27
C PHE A 169 -18.59 36.43 18.73
N LEU A 170 -19.54 36.21 17.82
CA LEU A 170 -20.75 35.47 18.12
C LEU A 170 -20.44 33.98 18.26
N ASN A 171 -19.42 33.44 17.60
CA ASN A 171 -19.13 32.00 17.69
C ASN A 171 -18.38 31.66 18.98
N ILE A 172 -18.92 30.69 19.72
CA ILE A 172 -18.20 30.05 20.82
C ILE A 172 -17.29 28.95 20.24
N PRO A 173 -16.00 28.87 20.64
CA PRO A 173 -15.11 27.80 20.18
C PRO A 173 -15.73 26.41 20.34
N GLY A 174 -15.88 25.70 19.22
CA GLY A 174 -16.48 24.35 19.18
C GLY A 174 -17.98 24.32 18.91
N PHE A 175 -18.66 25.48 18.99
CA PHE A 175 -20.12 25.58 18.91
C PHE A 175 -20.55 26.76 18.05
N SER A 176 -20.22 26.73 16.76
CA SER A 176 -20.59 27.80 15.81
C SER A 176 -22.09 27.95 15.64
N ALA A 177 -22.58 29.20 15.55
CA ALA A 177 -23.99 29.48 15.28
C ALA A 177 -24.47 28.84 13.96
N ARG A 178 -23.59 28.75 12.96
CA ARG A 178 -23.90 28.16 11.65
C ARG A 178 -24.05 26.64 11.67
N LEU A 179 -23.42 25.98 12.64
CA LEU A 179 -23.36 24.53 12.75
C LEU A 179 -24.33 23.97 13.79
N CYS A 180 -25.21 24.80 14.38
CA CYS A 180 -26.15 24.37 15.42
C CYS A 180 -27.00 23.17 15.00
N GLY A 181 -27.36 23.06 13.71
CA GLY A 181 -28.13 21.92 13.19
C GLY A 181 -27.38 20.58 13.12
N ASN A 182 -26.04 20.58 13.30
CA ASN A 182 -25.20 19.39 13.15
C ASN A 182 -24.95 18.65 14.47
N PHE A 183 -25.34 19.25 15.61
CA PHE A 183 -25.18 18.63 16.92
C PHE A 183 -26.39 17.76 17.30
N LEU A 184 -26.23 16.95 18.35
CA LEU A 184 -27.34 16.18 18.93
C LEU A 184 -28.48 17.12 19.37
N PRO A 185 -29.76 16.72 19.25
CA PRO A 185 -30.90 17.58 19.54
C PRO A 185 -30.85 18.27 20.92
N GLU A 186 -30.32 17.58 21.94
CA GLU A 186 -30.16 18.08 23.30
C GLU A 186 -29.14 19.23 23.38
N ILE A 187 -28.11 19.19 22.56
CA ILE A 187 -27.09 20.24 22.44
C ILE A 187 -27.61 21.38 21.56
N SER A 188 -28.25 21.06 20.44
CA SER A 188 -28.81 22.05 19.52
C SER A 188 -29.86 22.93 20.20
N ALA A 189 -30.77 22.34 21.00
CA ALA A 189 -31.77 23.08 21.77
C ALA A 189 -31.12 24.05 22.79
N GLN A 190 -30.00 23.67 23.38
CA GLN A 190 -29.23 24.52 24.29
C GLN A 190 -28.54 25.68 23.55
N LEU A 191 -27.93 25.40 22.40
CA LEU A 191 -27.29 26.42 21.56
C LEU A 191 -28.30 27.42 20.99
N GLU A 192 -29.50 26.96 20.62
CA GLU A 192 -30.58 27.83 20.16
C GLU A 192 -30.95 28.90 21.19
N ARG A 193 -30.89 28.59 22.49
CA ARG A 193 -31.17 29.57 23.56
C ARG A 193 -30.18 30.73 23.62
N ILE A 194 -28.96 30.53 23.12
CA ILE A 194 -27.93 31.57 23.09
C ILE A 194 -27.77 32.18 21.69
N TYR A 195 -28.32 31.59 20.62
CA TYR A 195 -28.23 32.16 19.27
C TYR A 195 -29.53 32.78 18.75
N GLN A 196 -30.69 32.39 19.27
CA GLN A 196 -31.98 32.94 18.84
C GLN A 196 -32.33 34.22 19.59
N THR A 197 -32.56 35.29 18.84
CA THR A 197 -32.88 36.64 19.38
C THR A 197 -34.37 36.99 19.32
N GLY A 198 -35.18 36.14 18.70
CA GLY A 198 -36.60 36.39 18.40
C GLY A 198 -36.80 37.24 17.13
N ALA A 199 -38.00 37.20 16.54
CA ALA A 199 -38.37 38.03 15.41
C ALA A 199 -39.11 39.30 15.90
N PRO A 200 -38.57 40.51 15.69
CA PRO A 200 -39.20 41.77 16.11
C PRO A 200 -40.63 41.90 15.56
N ASP A 201 -40.79 41.55 14.29
CA ASP A 201 -42.06 41.67 13.53
C ASP A 201 -43.14 40.68 13.99
N GLN A 202 -42.75 39.65 14.75
CA GLN A 202 -43.65 38.61 15.27
C GLN A 202 -43.91 38.77 16.78
N SER A 203 -43.41 39.86 17.39
CA SER A 203 -43.51 40.08 18.83
C SER A 203 -44.90 40.57 19.22
N ALA A 204 -45.42 40.05 20.34
CA ALA A 204 -46.77 40.36 20.83
C ALA A 204 -46.94 41.80 21.34
N SER A 205 -45.85 42.56 21.51
CA SER A 205 -45.87 43.96 21.97
C SER A 205 -44.70 44.76 21.39
N LEU A 206 -44.86 46.09 21.32
CA LEU A 206 -43.81 47.03 20.88
C LEU A 206 -42.54 46.89 21.74
N LEU A 207 -42.68 46.79 23.06
CA LEU A 207 -41.54 46.64 23.98
C LEU A 207 -40.81 45.30 23.78
N ALA A 208 -41.55 44.20 23.52
CA ALA A 208 -40.94 42.92 23.19
C ALA A 208 -40.23 42.95 21.82
N GLY A 209 -40.79 43.67 20.86
CA GLY A 209 -40.17 43.90 19.55
C GLY A 209 -38.87 44.70 19.65
N GLU A 210 -38.83 45.76 20.47
CA GLU A 210 -37.61 46.53 20.75
C GLU A 210 -36.54 45.68 21.45
N MET A 211 -36.93 44.85 22.42
CA MET A 211 -36.02 43.92 23.09
C MET A 211 -35.40 42.93 22.08
N ALA A 212 -36.22 42.31 21.23
CA ALA A 212 -35.77 41.37 20.19
C ALA A 212 -34.86 42.07 19.16
N GLN A 213 -35.20 43.29 18.75
CA GLN A 213 -34.39 44.07 17.81
C GLN A 213 -33.01 44.40 18.38
N ARG A 214 -32.92 44.82 19.65
CA ARG A 214 -31.63 45.14 20.28
C ARG A 214 -30.76 43.90 20.49
N LYS A 215 -31.37 42.74 20.80
CA LYS A 215 -30.63 41.46 20.83
C LYS A 215 -30.10 41.08 19.45
N ARG A 216 -30.92 41.25 18.40
CA ARG A 216 -30.48 41.03 17.01
C ARG A 216 -29.32 41.95 16.64
N TRP A 217 -29.40 43.24 16.94
CA TRP A 217 -28.29 44.17 16.74
C TRP A 217 -27.04 43.81 17.53
N ALA A 218 -27.18 43.26 18.75
CA ALA A 218 -26.05 42.75 19.50
C ALA A 218 -25.39 41.56 18.79
N CYS A 219 -26.16 40.57 18.32
CA CYS A 219 -25.62 39.46 17.52
C CYS A 219 -24.95 39.94 16.23
N GLU A 220 -25.58 40.84 15.49
CA GLU A 220 -24.99 41.43 14.28
C GLU A 220 -23.68 42.15 14.61
N SER A 221 -23.66 42.95 15.69
CA SER A 221 -22.44 43.63 16.15
C SER A 221 -21.33 42.64 16.48
N LEU A 222 -21.63 41.51 17.13
CA LEU A 222 -20.64 40.46 17.40
C LEU A 222 -20.14 39.79 16.12
N SER A 223 -21.04 39.52 15.17
CA SER A 223 -20.66 38.95 13.86
C SER A 223 -19.79 39.88 13.03
N TYR A 224 -19.91 41.20 13.21
CA TYR A 224 -19.06 42.20 12.57
C TYR A 224 -17.83 42.60 13.40
N GLY A 225 -17.56 41.96 14.56
CA GLY A 225 -16.36 42.25 15.33
C GLY A 225 -16.44 43.49 16.23
N HIS A 226 -17.63 43.90 16.64
CA HIS A 226 -17.88 45.10 17.46
C HIS A 226 -18.41 44.75 18.87
N PRO A 227 -17.56 44.25 19.79
CA PRO A 227 -17.98 43.81 21.12
C PRO A 227 -18.52 44.96 21.98
N ASP A 228 -17.98 46.17 21.87
CA ASP A 228 -18.46 47.34 22.62
C ASP A 228 -19.89 47.74 22.24
N ALA A 229 -20.20 47.69 20.94
CA ALA A 229 -21.54 47.96 20.43
C ALA A 229 -22.54 46.88 20.88
N ALA A 230 -22.11 45.62 20.91
CA ALA A 230 -22.91 44.52 21.45
C ALA A 230 -23.18 44.70 22.96
N ILE A 231 -22.15 45.04 23.74
CA ILE A 231 -22.25 45.34 25.17
C ILE A 231 -23.27 46.46 25.41
N LEU A 232 -23.17 47.57 24.67
CA LEU A 232 -24.07 48.71 24.84
C LEU A 232 -25.53 48.36 24.50
N ASN A 233 -25.77 47.58 23.45
CA ASN A 233 -27.11 47.12 23.12
C ASN A 233 -27.69 46.22 24.22
N LEU A 234 -26.91 45.25 24.72
CA LEU A 234 -27.35 44.32 25.76
C LEU A 234 -27.51 44.98 27.14
N GLN A 235 -26.66 45.95 27.49
CA GLN A 235 -26.79 46.77 28.70
C GLN A 235 -28.12 47.51 28.71
N LYS A 236 -28.47 48.17 27.61
CA LYS A 236 -29.76 48.85 27.54
C LYS A 236 -30.94 47.90 27.62
N VAL A 237 -30.83 46.70 27.02
CA VAL A 237 -31.86 45.67 27.20
C VAL A 237 -31.99 45.29 28.67
N HIS A 238 -30.86 45.07 29.35
CA HIS A 238 -30.82 44.73 30.77
C HIS A 238 -31.45 45.81 31.65
N GLU A 239 -31.15 47.08 31.40
CA GLU A 239 -31.61 48.23 32.18
C GLU A 239 -33.09 48.58 31.94
N GLU A 240 -33.54 48.55 30.68
CA GLU A 240 -34.88 48.98 30.28
C GLU A 240 -35.94 47.87 30.43
N PHE A 241 -35.57 46.59 30.22
CA PHE A 241 -36.52 45.47 30.13
C PHE A 241 -36.23 44.32 31.11
N GLY A 242 -35.15 44.40 31.88
CA GLY A 242 -34.66 43.32 32.72
C GLY A 242 -33.82 42.29 31.96
N SER A 243 -33.24 41.33 32.69
CA SER A 243 -32.39 40.28 32.12
C SER A 243 -33.14 38.96 31.99
N ASP A 244 -33.33 38.51 30.76
CA ASP A 244 -33.60 37.10 30.49
C ASP A 244 -32.30 36.30 30.37
N PHE A 245 -32.42 35.00 30.11
CA PHE A 245 -31.25 34.12 30.00
C PHE A 245 -30.25 34.60 28.93
N PHE A 246 -30.74 34.94 27.73
CA PHE A 246 -29.89 35.38 26.62
C PHE A 246 -29.05 36.60 27.00
N VAL A 247 -29.68 37.61 27.61
CA VAL A 247 -28.98 38.84 28.03
C VAL A 247 -28.00 38.55 29.15
N CYS A 248 -28.39 37.78 30.18
CA CYS A 248 -27.48 37.38 31.26
C CYS A 248 -26.24 36.65 30.73
N PHE A 249 -26.45 35.70 29.81
CA PHE A 249 -25.39 34.89 29.23
C PHE A 249 -24.43 35.75 28.40
N TRP A 250 -24.92 36.47 27.39
CA TRP A 250 -24.05 37.23 26.49
C TRP A 250 -23.42 38.44 27.16
N LEU A 251 -24.18 39.23 27.92
CA LEU A 251 -23.61 40.38 28.59
C LEU A 251 -22.60 39.94 29.66
N GLY A 252 -22.89 38.84 30.37
CA GLY A 252 -21.96 38.23 31.31
C GLY A 252 -20.65 37.83 30.64
N ARG A 253 -20.75 37.01 29.58
CA ARG A 253 -19.61 36.58 28.76
C ARG A 253 -18.79 37.76 28.23
N LEU A 254 -19.44 38.77 27.65
CA LEU A 254 -18.74 39.91 27.04
C LEU A 254 -17.98 40.74 28.07
N TYR A 255 -18.55 40.98 29.26
CA TYR A 255 -17.80 41.64 30.33
C TYR A 255 -16.59 40.85 30.81
N ILE A 256 -16.68 39.53 30.83
CA ILE A 256 -15.58 38.67 31.31
C ILE A 256 -14.45 38.57 30.27
N LEU A 257 -14.79 38.59 28.97
CA LEU A 257 -13.82 38.45 27.89
C LEU A 257 -13.22 39.79 27.44
N TYR A 258 -14.03 40.84 27.39
CA TYR A 258 -13.68 42.15 26.81
C TYR A 258 -13.77 43.29 27.82
N GLY A 259 -14.18 43.02 29.06
CA GLY A 259 -14.19 44.03 30.09
C GLY A 259 -12.79 44.54 30.41
N THR A 260 -12.70 45.83 30.76
CA THR A 260 -11.44 46.52 31.03
C THR A 260 -11.25 46.86 32.50
N ASP A 261 -12.28 46.70 33.33
CA ASP A 261 -12.24 47.06 34.75
C ASP A 261 -12.92 46.03 35.68
N GLU A 262 -12.62 46.15 36.97
CA GLU A 262 -13.13 45.25 38.01
C GLU A 262 -14.66 45.31 38.16
N ARG A 263 -15.30 46.46 37.85
CA ARG A 263 -16.75 46.60 37.94
C ARG A 263 -17.44 45.77 36.87
N GLN A 264 -16.90 45.77 35.66
CA GLN A 264 -17.38 44.94 34.56
C GLN A 264 -17.18 43.46 34.87
N PHE A 265 -16.03 43.05 35.42
CA PHE A 265 -15.82 41.67 35.84
C PHE A 265 -16.79 41.22 36.94
N SER A 266 -17.00 42.05 37.96
CA SER A 266 -17.99 41.80 39.03
C SER A 266 -19.42 41.70 38.49
N GLN A 267 -19.75 42.55 37.51
CA GLN A 267 -21.03 42.52 36.84
C GLN A 267 -21.19 41.25 35.99
N GLY A 268 -20.14 40.84 35.29
CA GLY A 268 -20.09 39.61 34.52
C GLY A 268 -20.29 38.38 35.40
N GLU A 269 -19.64 38.33 36.56
CA GLU A 269 -19.85 37.27 37.56
C GLU A 269 -21.32 37.22 38.01
N ARG A 270 -21.90 38.37 38.38
CA ARG A 270 -23.30 38.46 38.82
C ARG A 270 -24.29 37.99 37.74
N LEU A 271 -24.06 38.40 36.50
CA LEU A 271 -24.89 38.00 35.36
C LEU A 271 -24.75 36.50 35.07
N SER A 272 -23.54 35.95 35.17
CA SER A 272 -23.29 34.51 34.98
C SER A 272 -23.96 33.66 36.06
N ARG A 273 -23.95 34.09 37.33
CA ARG A 273 -24.71 33.42 38.42
C ARG A 273 -26.22 33.46 38.15
N ARG A 274 -26.71 34.58 37.63
CA ARG A 274 -28.12 34.73 37.27
C ARG A 274 -28.50 33.85 36.08
N ALA A 275 -27.65 33.75 35.06
CA ALA A 275 -27.84 32.84 33.93
C ALA A 275 -27.89 31.39 34.42
N LEU A 276 -26.97 30.99 35.30
CA LEU A 276 -26.92 29.67 35.91
C LEU A 276 -28.22 29.31 36.65
N SER A 277 -28.81 30.25 37.41
CA SER A 277 -30.08 30.01 38.11
C SER A 277 -31.31 29.87 37.19
N MET A 278 -31.17 30.20 35.91
CA MET A 278 -32.22 30.10 34.89
C MET A 278 -32.11 28.83 34.04
N LEU A 279 -31.14 27.95 34.35
CA LEU A 279 -30.95 26.68 33.64
C LEU A 279 -31.82 25.57 34.20
N GLN A 280 -32.22 24.65 33.32
CA GLN A 280 -32.81 23.39 33.69
C GLN A 280 -31.72 22.37 34.05
N PRO A 281 -31.98 21.41 34.95
CA PRO A 281 -30.97 20.42 35.37
C PRO A 281 -30.35 19.59 34.24
N ALA A 282 -31.05 19.43 33.11
CA ALA A 282 -30.57 18.67 31.95
C ALA A 282 -29.61 19.45 31.03
N GLU A 283 -29.43 20.76 31.24
CA GLU A 283 -28.67 21.64 30.33
C GLU A 283 -27.17 21.65 30.65
N THR A 284 -26.50 20.51 30.42
CA THR A 284 -25.09 20.30 30.79
C THR A 284 -24.11 21.24 30.07
N LEU A 285 -24.35 21.59 28.80
CA LEU A 285 -23.49 22.47 28.02
C LEU A 285 -23.59 23.92 28.51
N LEU A 286 -24.81 24.46 28.63
CA LEU A 286 -24.99 25.84 29.14
C LEU A 286 -24.56 25.96 30.61
N PHE A 287 -24.76 24.91 31.39
CA PHE A 287 -24.27 24.82 32.77
C PHE A 287 -22.76 24.93 32.81
N SER A 288 -22.07 24.16 31.96
CA SER A 288 -20.61 24.24 31.80
C SER A 288 -20.17 25.65 31.38
N PHE A 289 -20.78 26.26 30.36
CA PHE A 289 -20.43 27.64 29.96
C PHE A 289 -20.60 28.65 31.09
N CYS A 290 -21.70 28.60 31.84
CA CYS A 290 -21.93 29.51 32.96
C CYS A 290 -20.85 29.36 34.04
N TYR A 291 -20.47 28.13 34.39
CA TYR A 291 -19.38 27.89 35.35
C TYR A 291 -18.01 28.30 34.80
N THR A 292 -17.75 28.12 33.50
CA THR A 292 -16.54 28.61 32.82
C THR A 292 -16.46 30.14 32.88
N HIS A 293 -17.58 30.85 32.67
CA HIS A 293 -17.65 32.30 32.82
C HIS A 293 -17.41 32.72 34.27
N LEU A 294 -18.04 32.06 35.24
CA LEU A 294 -17.80 32.31 36.67
C LEU A 294 -16.34 32.09 37.07
N GLY A 295 -15.71 31.03 36.57
CA GLY A 295 -14.29 30.73 36.79
C GLY A 295 -13.39 31.81 36.22
N ARG A 296 -13.64 32.27 34.98
CA ARG A 296 -12.86 33.34 34.36
C ARG A 296 -13.08 34.69 35.04
N ALA A 297 -14.30 35.02 35.44
CA ALA A 297 -14.59 36.22 36.24
C ALA A 297 -13.84 36.17 37.58
N SER A 298 -13.90 35.04 38.28
CA SER A 298 -13.20 34.83 39.55
C SER A 298 -11.69 34.94 39.39
N THR A 299 -11.14 34.47 38.26
CA THR A 299 -9.71 34.63 37.91
C THR A 299 -9.35 36.11 37.77
N LYS A 300 -10.16 36.90 37.05
CA LYS A 300 -9.96 38.35 36.86
C LYS A 300 -10.09 39.15 38.15
N LEU A 301 -10.95 38.71 39.06
CA LEU A 301 -11.16 39.31 40.39
C LEU A 301 -10.12 38.84 41.43
N GLY A 302 -9.21 37.93 41.09
CA GLY A 302 -8.19 37.41 42.00
C GLY A 302 -8.68 36.33 42.98
N HIS A 303 -9.91 35.82 42.82
CA HIS A 303 -10.47 34.72 43.62
C HIS A 303 -10.02 33.35 43.06
N LEU A 304 -8.72 33.06 43.13
CA LEU A 304 -8.09 31.95 42.40
C LEU A 304 -8.60 30.55 42.82
N VAL A 305 -8.92 30.34 44.10
CA VAL A 305 -9.45 29.05 44.59
C VAL A 305 -10.85 28.80 44.03
N GLN A 306 -11.74 29.79 44.14
CA GLN A 306 -13.08 29.73 43.59
C GLN A 306 -13.06 29.55 42.07
N ALA A 307 -12.11 30.19 41.37
CA ALA A 307 -11.92 30.00 39.95
C ALA A 307 -11.63 28.53 39.59
N GLY A 308 -10.70 27.89 40.31
CA GLY A 308 -10.37 26.48 40.14
C GLY A 308 -11.57 25.56 40.33
N GLU A 309 -12.32 25.74 41.43
CA GLU A 309 -13.55 24.98 41.71
C GLU A 309 -14.59 25.14 40.59
N CYS A 310 -14.77 26.36 40.07
CA CYS A 310 -15.69 26.61 38.96
C CYS A 310 -15.28 25.86 37.68
N PHE A 311 -13.99 25.87 37.33
CA PHE A 311 -13.51 25.14 36.15
C PHE A 311 -13.61 23.62 36.31
N ASP A 312 -13.36 23.09 37.51
CA ASP A 312 -13.53 21.65 37.79
C ASP A 312 -15.00 21.24 37.69
N ILE A 313 -15.94 22.05 38.19
CA ILE A 313 -17.39 21.83 38.04
C ILE A 313 -17.79 21.90 36.56
N ALA A 314 -17.31 22.91 35.82
CA ALA A 314 -17.62 23.05 34.39
C ALA A 314 -17.15 21.83 33.60
N SER A 315 -15.90 21.41 33.81
CA SER A 315 -15.30 20.27 33.11
C SER A 315 -15.97 18.95 33.45
N GLY A 316 -16.46 18.79 34.69
CA GLY A 316 -17.21 17.60 35.11
C GLY A 316 -18.60 17.50 34.48
N ALA A 317 -19.21 18.63 34.11
CA ALA A 317 -20.54 18.67 33.49
C ALA A 317 -20.48 18.49 31.96
N PHE A 318 -19.66 19.30 31.29
CA PHE A 318 -19.42 19.21 29.85
C PHE A 318 -18.08 19.87 29.52
N HIS A 319 -17.11 19.11 29.03
CA HIS A 319 -15.80 19.66 28.74
C HIS A 319 -15.80 20.49 27.43
N THR A 320 -15.25 21.70 27.45
CA THR A 320 -15.20 22.63 26.31
C THR A 320 -13.80 23.23 26.17
N ASP A 321 -13.43 23.64 24.95
CA ASP A 321 -12.09 24.18 24.66
C ASP A 321 -11.75 25.43 25.49
N GLU A 322 -12.76 26.27 25.78
CA GLU A 322 -12.58 27.48 26.61
C GLU A 322 -12.19 27.17 28.06
N ILE A 323 -12.55 25.99 28.57
CA ILE A 323 -12.13 25.56 29.91
C ILE A 323 -10.62 25.38 29.94
N ASP A 324 -10.05 24.69 28.94
CA ASP A 324 -8.60 24.48 28.85
C ASP A 324 -7.86 25.82 28.73
N GLU A 325 -8.37 26.75 27.90
CA GLU A 325 -7.81 28.10 27.76
C GLU A 325 -7.84 28.88 29.09
N PHE A 326 -8.99 28.96 29.75
CA PHE A 326 -9.13 29.81 30.95
C PHE A 326 -8.53 29.17 32.19
N ARG A 327 -8.45 27.84 32.25
CA ARG A 327 -7.70 27.12 33.28
C ARG A 327 -6.20 27.33 33.10
N ALA A 328 -5.69 27.35 31.87
CA ALA A 328 -4.30 27.75 31.61
C ALA A 328 -4.04 29.18 32.11
N ALA A 329 -4.95 30.12 31.82
CA ALA A 329 -4.85 31.50 32.31
C ALA A 329 -4.88 31.60 33.85
N LEU A 330 -5.70 30.79 34.52
CA LEU A 330 -5.71 30.69 35.99
C LEU A 330 -4.36 30.20 36.52
N CYS A 331 -3.79 29.15 35.93
CA CYS A 331 -2.49 28.63 36.34
C CYS A 331 -1.37 29.65 36.09
N LEU A 332 -1.39 30.38 34.97
CA LEU A 332 -0.45 31.48 34.72
C LEU A 332 -0.61 32.60 35.75
N GLN A 333 -1.85 32.97 36.11
CA GLN A 333 -2.12 33.92 37.20
C GLN A 333 -1.63 33.40 38.57
N GLN A 334 -1.78 32.10 38.85
CA GLN A 334 -1.23 31.49 40.07
C GLN A 334 0.30 31.48 40.06
N MET A 335 0.94 31.31 38.91
CA MET A 335 2.38 31.46 38.78
C MET A 335 2.83 32.89 39.10
N THR A 336 2.10 33.91 38.64
CA THR A 336 2.44 35.32 38.96
C THR A 336 2.37 35.63 40.46
N SER A 337 1.48 34.97 41.20
CA SER A 337 1.25 35.23 42.63
C SER A 337 2.04 34.32 43.57
N ALA A 338 2.06 33.01 43.31
CA ALA A 338 2.69 32.01 44.18
C ALA A 338 4.11 31.60 43.72
N GLN A 339 4.46 31.82 42.45
CA GLN A 339 5.76 31.47 41.84
C GLN A 339 6.18 30.00 41.98
N GLU A 340 5.22 29.08 42.07
CA GLU A 340 5.49 27.64 42.15
C GLU A 340 5.48 26.99 40.75
N SER A 341 6.54 26.25 40.41
CA SER A 341 6.71 25.60 39.10
C SER A 341 5.54 24.69 38.68
N ARG A 342 4.82 24.09 39.64
CA ARG A 342 3.67 23.22 39.35
C ARG A 342 2.59 23.92 38.54
N TRP A 343 2.43 25.24 38.70
CA TRP A 343 1.42 26.00 37.97
C TRP A 343 1.83 26.20 36.51
N LEU A 344 3.13 26.34 36.23
CA LEU A 344 3.63 26.30 34.86
C LEU A 344 3.42 24.93 34.21
N ASP A 345 3.62 23.83 34.95
CA ASP A 345 3.35 22.47 34.44
C ASP A 345 1.88 22.29 34.11
N GLN A 346 0.98 22.73 34.98
CA GLN A 346 -0.46 22.66 34.73
C GLN A 346 -0.92 23.57 33.59
N ALA A 347 -0.36 24.78 33.47
CA ALA A 347 -0.62 25.67 32.34
C ALA A 347 -0.17 25.03 31.02
N ALA A 348 1.03 24.44 31.00
CA ALA A 348 1.54 23.72 29.83
C ALA A 348 0.65 22.53 29.45
N THR A 349 0.17 21.75 30.43
CA THR A 349 -0.78 20.66 30.19
C THR A 349 -2.09 21.14 29.58
N CYS A 350 -2.69 22.21 30.11
CA CYS A 350 -3.94 22.76 29.58
C CYS A 350 -3.77 23.32 28.15
N LEU A 351 -2.70 24.10 27.92
CA LEU A 351 -2.38 24.64 26.59
C LEU A 351 -2.04 23.54 25.58
N SER A 352 -1.35 22.48 26.02
CA SER A 352 -1.09 21.31 25.20
C SER A 352 -2.41 20.60 24.86
N GLY A 353 -3.29 20.37 25.84
CA GLY A 353 -4.63 19.81 25.59
C GLY A 353 -5.44 20.64 24.58
N LEU A 354 -5.39 21.97 24.69
CA LEU A 354 -6.03 22.88 23.76
C LEU A 354 -5.43 22.80 22.36
N LEU A 355 -4.10 22.77 22.26
CA LEU A 355 -3.37 22.59 21.00
C LEU A 355 -3.88 21.33 20.31
N HIS A 356 -3.89 20.18 21.01
CA HIS A 356 -4.29 18.85 20.51
C HIS A 356 -5.77 18.71 20.12
N LYS A 357 -6.68 19.47 20.74
CA LYS A 357 -8.10 19.43 20.39
C LYS A 357 -8.45 20.43 19.30
N LYS A 358 -7.93 21.65 19.39
CA LYS A 358 -8.29 22.76 18.50
C LYS A 358 -7.18 23.77 18.32
N LEU A 359 -6.28 23.47 17.38
CA LEU A 359 -5.13 24.32 17.05
C LEU A 359 -5.52 25.78 16.74
N THR A 360 -6.56 25.98 15.93
CA THR A 360 -7.01 27.32 15.53
C THR A 360 -7.40 28.17 16.74
N HIS A 361 -7.98 27.53 17.76
CA HIS A 361 -8.32 28.22 19.00
C HIS A 361 -7.08 28.58 19.82
N PHE A 362 -6.10 27.67 19.94
CA PHE A 362 -4.80 27.97 20.56
C PHE A 362 -4.11 29.16 19.89
N LEU A 363 -4.04 29.18 18.55
CA LEU A 363 -3.43 30.28 17.80
C LEU A 363 -4.16 31.61 18.00
N SER A 364 -5.49 31.58 18.15
CA SER A 364 -6.29 32.78 18.45
C SER A 364 -6.10 33.29 19.88
N ALA A 365 -5.92 32.39 20.84
CA ALA A 365 -5.77 32.69 22.27
C ALA A 365 -4.38 33.22 22.61
N ARG A 366 -3.34 32.69 21.95
CA ARG A 366 -1.93 32.95 22.23
C ARG A 366 -1.58 34.44 22.34
N PRO A 367 -1.88 35.34 21.37
CA PRO A 367 -1.46 36.74 21.47
C PRO A 367 -2.01 37.45 22.71
N ARG A 368 -3.21 37.06 23.14
CA ARG A 368 -3.85 37.61 24.34
C ARG A 368 -3.17 37.10 25.61
N LEU A 369 -2.91 35.78 25.69
CA LEU A 369 -2.25 35.18 26.85
C LEU A 369 -0.80 35.66 26.99
N GLU A 370 -0.11 35.84 25.87
CA GLU A 370 1.25 36.40 25.83
C GLU A 370 1.26 37.85 26.32
N ALA A 371 0.32 38.69 25.88
CA ALA A 371 0.21 40.07 26.34
C ALA A 371 -0.22 40.20 27.81
N GLU A 372 -1.12 39.32 28.29
CA GLU A 372 -1.64 39.36 29.66
C GLU A 372 -0.66 38.79 30.69
N TYR A 373 0.10 37.76 30.32
CA TYR A 373 0.99 36.99 31.19
C TYR A 373 2.42 36.92 30.64
N ASP A 374 2.95 38.08 30.24
CA ASP A 374 4.27 38.19 29.63
C ASP A 374 5.37 37.52 30.48
N GLY A 375 6.31 36.86 29.81
CA GLY A 375 7.38 36.06 30.40
C GLY A 375 6.96 34.71 30.99
N TYR A 376 5.81 34.60 31.66
CA TYR A 376 5.33 33.31 32.21
C TYR A 376 4.66 32.45 31.14
N PHE A 377 3.87 33.06 30.24
CA PHE A 377 3.32 32.35 29.09
C PHE A 377 4.46 31.79 28.22
N LEU A 378 5.51 32.57 27.95
CA LEU A 378 6.67 32.13 27.18
C LEU A 378 7.39 30.93 27.84
N GLN A 379 7.48 30.90 29.17
CA GLN A 379 8.04 29.74 29.89
C GLN A 379 7.16 28.49 29.75
N ALA A 380 5.83 28.63 29.82
CA ALA A 380 4.91 27.52 29.58
C ALA A 380 5.01 27.04 28.11
N GLU A 381 5.06 27.96 27.16
CA GLU A 381 5.25 27.65 25.73
C GLU A 381 6.58 26.92 25.49
N GLN A 382 7.67 27.33 26.14
CA GLN A 382 8.97 26.64 26.06
C GLN A 382 8.91 25.21 26.61
N ARG A 383 8.14 24.95 27.67
CA ARG A 383 7.93 23.57 28.16
C ARG A 383 7.19 22.71 27.15
N ILE A 384 6.14 23.27 26.53
CA ILE A 384 5.39 22.59 25.47
C ILE A 384 6.32 22.33 24.27
N LEU A 385 7.11 23.32 23.85
CA LEU A 385 8.08 23.16 22.76
C LEU A 385 9.09 22.04 23.06
N GLN A 386 9.64 21.97 24.28
CA GLN A 386 10.56 20.89 24.66
C GLN A 386 9.92 19.49 24.60
N GLN A 387 8.64 19.37 24.98
CA GLN A 387 7.89 18.12 24.85
C GLN A 387 7.76 17.72 23.38
N TRP A 388 7.42 18.68 22.51
CA TRP A 388 7.33 18.46 21.08
C TRP A 388 8.68 18.16 20.42
N GLU A 389 9.75 18.86 20.78
CA GLU A 389 11.12 18.60 20.28
C GLU A 389 11.59 17.19 20.68
N SER A 390 11.27 16.75 21.90
CA SER A 390 11.52 15.38 22.35
C SER A 390 10.78 14.36 21.48
N PHE A 391 9.49 14.59 21.21
CA PHE A 391 8.69 13.73 20.36
C PHE A 391 9.16 13.75 18.89
N TYR A 392 9.57 14.91 18.37
CA TYR A 392 10.21 15.02 17.07
C TYR A 392 11.49 14.18 16.99
N SER A 393 12.34 14.19 18.02
CA SER A 393 13.54 13.33 18.03
C SER A 393 13.18 11.86 17.91
N VAL A 394 12.13 11.40 18.60
CA VAL A 394 11.62 10.02 18.48
C VAL A 394 11.12 9.75 17.06
N ALA A 395 10.32 10.64 16.49
CA ALA A 395 9.80 10.51 15.12
C ALA A 395 10.92 10.45 14.08
N TYR A 396 11.94 11.31 14.22
CA TYR A 396 13.09 11.35 13.34
C TYR A 396 13.93 10.07 13.45
N ASP A 397 14.19 9.59 14.66
CA ASP A 397 14.99 8.39 14.89
C ASP A 397 14.31 7.14 14.30
N VAL A 398 13.00 6.97 14.56
CA VAL A 398 12.21 5.87 13.99
C VAL A 398 12.18 5.94 12.45
N THR A 399 11.88 7.11 11.89
CA THR A 399 11.83 7.30 10.44
C THR A 399 13.19 7.06 9.78
N SER A 400 14.28 7.51 10.42
CA SER A 400 15.64 7.28 9.95
C SER A 400 16.01 5.79 9.99
N GLN A 401 15.68 5.10 11.08
CA GLN A 401 15.92 3.65 11.20
C GLN A 401 15.20 2.88 10.09
N HIS A 402 13.92 3.15 9.88
CA HIS A 402 13.14 2.51 8.81
C HIS A 402 13.69 2.84 7.42
N TYR A 403 14.09 4.10 7.18
CA TYR A 403 14.74 4.49 5.94
C TYR A 403 16.02 3.69 5.67
N PHE A 404 16.92 3.60 6.66
CA PHE A 404 18.19 2.90 6.49
C PHE A 404 18.00 1.40 6.28
N TRP A 405 17.13 0.78 7.07
CA TRP A 405 16.77 -0.62 6.89
C TRP A 405 16.15 -0.87 5.51
N ALA A 406 15.26 0.00 5.04
CA ALA A 406 14.65 -0.12 3.72
C ALA A 406 15.69 0.05 2.60
N ALA A 407 16.55 1.07 2.69
CA ALA A 407 17.58 1.35 1.70
C ALA A 407 18.66 0.25 1.62
N GLU A 408 18.93 -0.46 2.70
CA GLU A 408 19.86 -1.60 2.72
C GLU A 408 19.28 -2.84 2.01
N ASN A 409 17.96 -3.03 2.05
CA ASN A 409 17.30 -4.28 1.62
C ASN A 409 16.53 -4.16 0.29
N PHE A 410 16.23 -2.93 -0.15
CA PHE A 410 15.32 -2.62 -1.25
C PHE A 410 15.81 -1.44 -2.09
N TYR A 411 15.31 -1.33 -3.32
CA TYR A 411 15.68 -0.26 -4.25
C TYR A 411 14.69 0.90 -4.18
N GLY A 412 15.11 2.08 -4.65
CA GLY A 412 14.22 3.24 -4.81
C GLY A 412 14.15 4.20 -3.62
N PHE A 413 14.88 3.95 -2.54
CA PHE A 413 14.98 4.86 -1.39
C PHE A 413 16.14 5.85 -1.61
N ARG A 414 15.81 7.11 -1.93
CA ARG A 414 16.80 8.14 -2.32
C ARG A 414 16.93 9.28 -1.30
N ASN A 415 15.82 9.68 -0.68
CA ASN A 415 15.77 10.88 0.15
C ASN A 415 15.80 10.50 1.63
N LYS A 416 16.98 10.59 2.23
CA LYS A 416 17.15 10.43 3.67
C LYS A 416 16.42 11.55 4.42
N PRO A 417 15.68 11.26 5.52
CA PRO A 417 15.12 12.31 6.37
C PRO A 417 16.23 13.24 6.89
N VAL A 418 15.95 14.54 6.91
CA VAL A 418 16.88 15.58 7.37
C VAL A 418 16.55 15.95 8.82
N ARG A 419 17.55 15.89 9.69
CA ARG A 419 17.40 16.32 11.08
C ARG A 419 17.39 17.84 11.17
N ILE A 420 16.49 18.37 11.98
CA ILE A 420 16.48 19.76 12.42
C ILE A 420 17.01 19.80 13.85
N ASP A 421 18.11 20.50 14.06
CA ASP A 421 18.80 20.49 15.35
C ASP A 421 18.07 21.30 16.42
N LYS A 422 17.33 22.33 16.02
CA LYS A 422 16.57 23.20 16.94
C LYS A 422 15.37 23.80 16.24
N MET A 423 14.22 23.76 16.92
CA MET A 423 12.99 24.37 16.43
C MET A 423 12.69 25.64 17.22
N GLN A 424 12.14 26.65 16.53
CA GLN A 424 11.83 27.93 17.16
C GLN A 424 10.40 27.98 17.70
N TYR A 425 9.50 27.19 17.12
CA TYR A 425 8.07 27.28 17.34
C TYR A 425 7.42 25.89 17.41
N ILE A 426 6.35 25.78 18.18
CA ILE A 426 5.57 24.54 18.32
C ILE A 426 5.01 24.10 16.96
N LEU A 427 4.43 25.02 16.19
CA LEU A 427 3.87 24.74 14.86
C LEU A 427 4.90 24.15 13.90
N GLN A 428 6.14 24.65 13.89
CA GLN A 428 7.23 24.08 13.11
C GLN A 428 7.47 22.61 13.51
N CYS A 429 7.48 22.32 14.80
CA CYS A 429 7.68 20.96 15.30
C CYS A 429 6.57 20.02 14.88
N VAL A 430 5.31 20.43 15.04
CA VAL A 430 4.17 19.58 14.65
C VAL A 430 4.16 19.34 13.13
N MET A 431 4.47 20.36 12.33
CA MET A 431 4.59 20.24 10.87
C MET A 431 5.67 19.23 10.45
N GLU A 432 6.84 19.28 11.07
CA GLU A 432 7.94 18.36 10.77
C GLU A 432 7.62 16.92 11.19
N ILE A 433 6.91 16.74 12.31
CA ILE A 433 6.43 15.41 12.74
C ILE A 433 5.39 14.86 11.76
N ALA A 434 4.42 15.67 11.33
CA ALA A 434 3.42 15.26 10.35
C ALA A 434 4.08 14.79 9.04
N GLN A 435 5.15 15.48 8.61
CA GLN A 435 5.94 15.09 7.44
C GLN A 435 6.69 13.78 7.67
N LEU A 436 7.38 13.62 8.80
CA LEU A 436 8.07 12.38 9.15
C LEU A 436 7.12 11.19 9.18
N ASN A 437 5.91 11.38 9.73
CA ASN A 437 4.89 10.33 9.76
C ASN A 437 4.45 9.90 8.36
N ARG A 438 4.16 10.87 7.46
CA ARG A 438 3.83 10.57 6.06
C ARG A 438 4.98 9.88 5.35
N GLN A 439 6.22 10.36 5.53
CA GLN A 439 7.40 9.77 4.91
C GLN A 439 7.63 8.34 5.40
N ASN A 440 7.50 8.10 6.70
CA ASN A 440 7.67 6.78 7.30
C ASN A 440 6.62 5.78 6.79
N TYR A 441 5.35 6.20 6.75
CA TYR A 441 4.28 5.40 6.14
C TYR A 441 4.63 5.00 4.70
N ARG A 442 5.06 5.95 3.87
CA ARG A 442 5.44 5.66 2.48
C ARG A 442 6.61 4.71 2.35
N ILE A 443 7.63 4.86 3.21
CA ILE A 443 8.77 3.94 3.24
C ILE A 443 8.27 2.52 3.48
N LEU A 444 7.48 2.32 4.53
CA LEU A 444 6.97 1.01 4.91
C LEU A 444 5.98 0.43 3.88
N HIS A 445 5.15 1.28 3.27
CA HIS A 445 4.22 0.88 2.20
C HIS A 445 4.97 0.48 0.91
N GLN A 446 6.00 1.22 0.51
CA GLN A 446 6.83 0.86 -0.65
C GLN A 446 7.60 -0.44 -0.41
N VAL A 447 8.09 -0.66 0.81
CA VAL A 447 8.71 -1.92 1.19
C VAL A 447 7.71 -3.07 1.10
N ALA A 448 6.49 -2.90 1.63
CA ALA A 448 5.43 -3.90 1.56
C ALA A 448 5.18 -4.35 0.11
N GLY A 449 5.04 -3.40 -0.82
CA GLY A 449 4.89 -3.69 -2.25
C GLY A 449 6.08 -4.43 -2.86
N GLN A 450 7.32 -4.10 -2.48
CA GLN A 450 8.50 -4.81 -2.97
C GLN A 450 8.65 -6.23 -2.38
N ILE A 451 8.27 -6.44 -1.12
CA ILE A 451 8.21 -7.79 -0.53
C ILE A 451 7.18 -8.63 -1.28
N GLN A 452 5.99 -8.08 -1.52
CA GLN A 452 4.93 -8.74 -2.28
C GLN A 452 5.38 -9.14 -3.69
N ALA A 453 5.95 -8.20 -4.45
CA ALA A 453 6.41 -8.47 -5.81
C ALA A 453 7.52 -9.55 -5.86
N ARG A 454 8.44 -9.56 -4.87
CA ARG A 454 9.47 -10.59 -4.76
C ARG A 454 8.87 -11.96 -4.40
N TYR A 455 7.89 -12.01 -3.50
CA TYR A 455 7.18 -13.25 -3.16
C TYR A 455 6.45 -13.84 -4.38
N GLU A 456 5.73 -13.01 -5.13
CA GLU A 456 5.03 -13.43 -6.36
C GLU A 456 6.00 -14.00 -7.40
N HIS A 457 7.18 -13.40 -7.54
CA HIS A 457 8.24 -13.90 -8.42
C HIS A 457 8.75 -15.27 -7.98
N VAL A 458 9.07 -15.45 -6.69
CA VAL A 458 9.52 -16.75 -6.15
C VAL A 458 8.43 -17.81 -6.31
N GLN A 459 7.16 -17.48 -6.07
CA GLN A 459 6.03 -18.40 -6.27
C GLN A 459 5.84 -18.78 -7.74
N HIS A 460 6.11 -17.87 -8.66
CA HIS A 460 6.13 -18.19 -10.09
C HIS A 460 7.24 -19.18 -10.42
N ASP A 461 8.46 -18.94 -9.93
CA ASP A 461 9.62 -19.80 -10.19
C ASP A 461 9.42 -21.21 -9.61
N VAL A 462 8.87 -21.32 -8.39
CA VAL A 462 8.51 -22.62 -7.79
C VAL A 462 7.49 -23.38 -8.63
N ARG A 463 6.45 -22.70 -9.14
CA ARG A 463 5.46 -23.33 -10.02
C ARG A 463 6.08 -23.80 -11.33
N GLU A 464 6.94 -22.99 -11.94
CA GLU A 464 7.65 -23.35 -13.16
C GLU A 464 8.58 -24.55 -12.94
N LEU A 465 9.28 -24.62 -11.81
CA LEU A 465 10.10 -25.76 -11.42
C LEU A 465 9.26 -27.04 -11.29
N GLN A 466 8.11 -26.97 -10.63
CA GLN A 466 7.21 -28.12 -10.48
C GLN A 466 6.68 -28.61 -11.84
N GLU A 467 6.30 -27.70 -12.73
CA GLU A 467 5.84 -28.05 -14.09
C GLU A 467 6.96 -28.67 -14.93
N ARG A 468 8.17 -28.09 -14.90
CA ARG A 468 9.34 -28.64 -15.60
C ARG A 468 9.70 -30.03 -15.08
N ARG A 469 9.66 -30.24 -13.76
CA ARG A 469 9.92 -31.55 -13.15
C ARG A 469 8.89 -32.59 -13.60
N ARG A 470 7.60 -32.26 -13.58
CA ARG A 470 6.53 -33.17 -14.07
C ARG A 470 6.70 -33.53 -15.55
N LYS A 471 7.08 -32.56 -16.38
CA LYS A 471 7.35 -32.81 -17.82
C LYS A 471 8.56 -33.72 -18.01
N LEU A 472 9.63 -33.50 -17.25
CA LEU A 472 10.84 -34.33 -17.30
C LEU A 472 10.57 -35.77 -16.81
N ASP A 473 9.82 -35.92 -15.72
CA ASP A 473 9.38 -37.23 -15.19
C ASP A 473 8.57 -37.99 -16.26
N PHE A 474 7.60 -37.32 -16.90
CA PHE A 474 6.79 -37.89 -17.97
C PHE A 474 7.62 -38.28 -19.20
N GLU A 475 8.51 -37.39 -19.67
CA GLU A 475 9.39 -37.64 -20.82
C GLU A 475 10.30 -38.84 -20.56
N GLN A 476 10.88 -38.95 -19.36
CA GLN A 476 11.73 -40.08 -18.99
C GLN A 476 10.93 -41.40 -18.93
N GLU A 477 9.75 -41.40 -18.30
CA GLU A 477 8.90 -42.59 -18.18
C GLU A 477 8.41 -43.08 -19.55
N GLU A 478 7.91 -42.16 -20.38
CA GLU A 478 7.35 -42.48 -21.70
C GLU A 478 8.43 -43.01 -22.64
N ILE A 479 9.61 -42.38 -22.73
CA ILE A 479 10.68 -42.87 -23.60
C ILE A 479 11.22 -44.22 -23.10
N THR A 480 11.34 -44.41 -21.77
CA THR A 480 11.76 -45.70 -21.20
C THR A 480 10.76 -46.80 -21.56
N ARG A 481 9.45 -46.54 -21.44
CA ARG A 481 8.39 -47.48 -21.82
C ARG A 481 8.45 -47.83 -23.30
N LEU A 482 8.63 -46.85 -24.18
CA LEU A 482 8.72 -47.06 -25.62
C LEU A 482 9.97 -47.85 -26.03
N VAL A 483 11.10 -47.65 -25.34
CA VAL A 483 12.29 -48.51 -25.50
C VAL A 483 11.97 -49.94 -25.11
N GLU A 484 11.32 -50.17 -23.96
CA GLU A 484 10.94 -51.51 -23.48
C GLU A 484 9.96 -52.21 -24.44
N GLU A 485 8.96 -51.49 -24.97
CA GLU A 485 8.01 -52.00 -25.96
C GLU A 485 8.65 -52.28 -27.34
N SER A 486 9.66 -51.48 -27.73
CA SER A 486 10.36 -51.61 -29.01
C SER A 486 11.42 -52.73 -29.01
N ASN A 487 12.03 -53.01 -27.86
CA ASN A 487 13.09 -54.01 -27.70
C ASN A 487 12.71 -55.43 -28.20
N PRO A 488 11.55 -56.02 -27.83
CA PRO A 488 11.16 -57.35 -28.31
C PRO A 488 10.91 -57.36 -29.82
N LEU A 489 10.38 -56.28 -30.39
CA LEU A 489 10.13 -56.14 -31.83
C LEU A 489 11.43 -56.08 -32.63
N VAL A 490 12.41 -55.32 -32.15
CA VAL A 490 13.74 -55.21 -32.76
C VAL A 490 14.50 -56.54 -32.63
N THR A 491 14.41 -57.21 -31.48
CA THR A 491 15.00 -58.53 -31.25
C THR A 491 14.38 -59.59 -32.17
N GLU A 492 13.05 -59.60 -32.33
CA GLU A 492 12.36 -60.50 -33.27
C GLU A 492 12.80 -60.21 -34.72
N ARG A 493 12.93 -58.95 -35.10
CA ARG A 493 13.43 -58.55 -36.44
C ARG A 493 14.84 -59.05 -36.69
N GLU A 494 15.75 -58.91 -35.72
CA GLU A 494 17.13 -59.41 -35.82
C GLU A 494 17.20 -60.94 -35.91
N ALA A 495 16.38 -61.65 -35.13
CA ALA A 495 16.22 -63.11 -35.23
C ALA A 495 15.68 -63.52 -36.62
N ILE A 496 14.69 -62.81 -37.15
CA ILE A 496 14.16 -63.03 -38.51
C ILE A 496 15.26 -62.80 -39.57
N LEU A 497 16.07 -61.74 -39.43
CA LEU A 497 17.14 -61.44 -40.38
C LEU A 497 18.27 -62.48 -40.37
N THR A 498 18.61 -63.02 -39.20
CA THR A 498 19.58 -64.10 -39.08
C THR A 498 19.04 -65.42 -39.65
N GLU A 499 17.79 -65.77 -39.33
CA GLU A 499 17.10 -66.93 -39.91
C GLU A 499 16.97 -66.80 -41.43
N GLU A 500 16.60 -65.61 -41.95
CA GLU A 500 16.50 -65.34 -43.39
C GLU A 500 17.87 -65.48 -44.09
N LYS A 501 18.97 -65.03 -43.46
CA LYS A 501 20.33 -65.20 -44.02
C LYS A 501 20.73 -66.68 -44.12
N VAL A 502 20.50 -67.45 -43.04
CA VAL A 502 20.78 -68.89 -43.02
C VAL A 502 19.91 -69.61 -44.06
N LEU A 503 18.61 -69.32 -44.06
CA LEU A 503 17.63 -69.93 -44.96
C LEU A 503 17.86 -69.54 -46.43
N LYS A 504 18.35 -68.32 -46.73
CA LYS A 504 18.78 -67.91 -48.08
C LYS A 504 20.01 -68.69 -48.53
N ALA A 505 21.03 -68.82 -47.69
CA ALA A 505 22.22 -69.59 -48.02
C ALA A 505 21.89 -71.08 -48.24
N GLU A 506 20.94 -71.63 -47.49
CA GLU A 506 20.41 -72.98 -47.69
C GLU A 506 19.56 -73.11 -48.94
N ALA A 507 18.69 -72.12 -49.22
CA ALA A 507 17.89 -72.06 -50.45
C ALA A 507 18.77 -71.98 -51.70
N GLU A 508 19.85 -71.18 -51.69
CA GLU A 508 20.82 -71.11 -52.78
C GLU A 508 21.58 -72.43 -52.97
N LYS A 509 21.96 -73.11 -51.88
CA LYS A 509 22.56 -74.45 -51.95
C LYS A 509 21.56 -75.46 -52.51
N ALA A 510 20.30 -75.38 -52.12
CA ALA A 510 19.23 -76.24 -52.65
C ALA A 510 18.95 -75.94 -54.12
N GLU A 511 18.95 -74.68 -54.54
CA GLU A 511 18.83 -74.24 -55.93
C GLU A 511 19.97 -74.75 -56.80
N LYS A 512 21.22 -74.62 -56.32
CA LYS A 512 22.38 -75.22 -56.96
C LYS A 512 22.25 -76.74 -57.09
N LYS A 513 21.74 -77.44 -56.08
CA LYS A 513 21.47 -78.89 -56.15
C LYS A 513 20.36 -79.25 -57.15
N VAL A 514 19.30 -78.43 -57.26
CA VAL A 514 18.29 -78.57 -58.32
C VAL A 514 18.91 -78.38 -59.70
N PHE A 515 19.78 -77.37 -59.86
CA PHE A 515 20.50 -77.12 -61.10
C PHE A 515 21.45 -78.26 -61.47
N TYR A 516 22.32 -78.71 -60.55
CA TYR A 516 23.25 -79.81 -60.79
C TYR A 516 22.57 -81.16 -61.02
N SER A 517 21.45 -81.44 -60.34
CA SER A 517 20.66 -82.65 -60.63
C SER A 517 20.02 -82.61 -62.01
N SER A 518 19.58 -81.43 -62.46
CA SER A 518 19.10 -81.21 -63.84
C SER A 518 20.23 -81.39 -64.86
N CYS A 519 21.44 -80.90 -64.56
CA CYS A 519 22.64 -81.14 -65.38
C CYS A 519 23.06 -82.61 -65.40
N LEU A 520 22.92 -83.34 -64.28
CA LEU A 520 23.21 -84.78 -64.21
C LEU A 520 22.27 -85.60 -65.10
N ILE A 521 20.99 -85.23 -65.18
CA ILE A 521 20.06 -85.85 -66.14
C ILE A 521 20.51 -85.59 -67.58
N LEU A 522 20.91 -84.36 -67.90
CA LEU A 522 21.43 -84.01 -69.22
C LEU A 522 22.72 -84.78 -69.55
N ALA A 523 23.66 -84.86 -68.60
CA ALA A 523 24.90 -85.61 -68.75
C ALA A 523 24.65 -87.12 -68.89
N ALA A 524 23.72 -87.69 -68.11
CA ALA A 524 23.32 -89.08 -68.23
C ALA A 524 22.66 -89.38 -69.58
N LEU A 525 21.83 -88.47 -70.11
CA LEU A 525 21.27 -88.55 -71.47
C LEU A 525 22.36 -88.52 -72.54
N VAL A 526 23.33 -87.60 -72.43
CA VAL A 526 24.46 -87.51 -73.38
C VAL A 526 25.32 -88.77 -73.33
N LEU A 527 25.63 -89.29 -72.12
CA LEU A 527 26.42 -90.51 -71.94
C LEU A 527 25.71 -91.74 -72.50
N MET A 528 24.40 -91.90 -72.23
CA MET A 528 23.57 -92.94 -72.83
C MET A 528 23.61 -92.89 -74.36
N THR A 529 23.47 -91.69 -74.93
CA THR A 529 23.51 -91.49 -76.39
C THR A 529 24.89 -91.82 -76.96
N PHE A 530 25.96 -91.40 -76.30
CA PHE A 530 27.34 -91.66 -76.73
C PHE A 530 27.69 -93.15 -76.69
N VAL A 531 27.29 -93.87 -75.64
CA VAL A 531 27.50 -95.31 -75.50
C VAL A 531 26.71 -96.08 -76.55
N VAL A 532 25.44 -95.73 -76.80
CA VAL A 532 24.63 -96.38 -77.85
C VAL A 532 25.26 -96.21 -79.24
N ILE A 533 25.89 -95.07 -79.54
CA ILE A 533 26.53 -94.81 -80.83
C ILE A 533 27.89 -95.52 -80.98
N ARG A 534 28.67 -95.67 -79.90
CA ARG A 534 30.04 -96.22 -79.95
C ARG A 534 30.14 -97.75 -79.80
N VAL A 535 29.06 -98.44 -79.48
CA VAL A 535 29.05 -99.89 -79.16
C VAL A 535 28.76 -100.79 -80.38
N VAL A 536 28.78 -100.26 -81.61
CA VAL A 536 28.58 -101.06 -82.84
C VAL A 536 29.70 -102.11 -83.10
N ASP A 537 30.83 -102.06 -82.39
CA ASP A 537 32.00 -102.96 -82.60
C ASP A 537 32.46 -103.76 -81.35
N LEU A 538 31.60 -103.99 -80.35
CA LEU A 538 31.95 -104.76 -79.13
C LEU A 538 31.16 -106.06 -79.00
N ASP A 539 31.85 -107.12 -78.58
CA ASP A 539 31.39 -108.51 -78.44
C ASP A 539 30.09 -108.66 -77.62
N MET A 540 29.14 -109.45 -78.12
CA MET A 540 27.71 -109.50 -77.74
C MET A 540 27.41 -109.87 -76.28
N ARG A 541 28.40 -110.29 -75.48
CA ARG A 541 28.20 -110.72 -74.07
C ARG A 541 28.37 -109.62 -73.01
N GLN A 542 28.90 -108.44 -73.36
CA GLN A 542 29.08 -107.33 -72.40
C GLN A 542 28.02 -106.22 -72.48
N GLN A 543 27.14 -106.24 -73.50
CA GLN A 543 26.11 -105.22 -73.72
C GLN A 543 25.00 -105.19 -72.65
N ASP A 544 24.48 -106.35 -72.25
CA ASP A 544 23.29 -106.43 -71.39
C ASP A 544 23.53 -105.87 -69.97
N THR A 545 24.69 -106.18 -69.40
CA THR A 545 25.07 -105.68 -68.06
C THR A 545 25.29 -104.18 -68.06
N LEU A 546 25.88 -103.63 -69.13
CA LEU A 546 26.17 -102.21 -69.26
C LEU A 546 24.87 -101.39 -69.43
N LEU A 547 23.92 -101.91 -70.21
CA LEU A 547 22.62 -101.27 -70.45
C LEU A 547 21.74 -101.25 -69.18
N PHE A 548 21.80 -102.31 -68.36
CA PHE A 548 21.08 -102.38 -67.08
C PHE A 548 21.62 -101.39 -66.04
N VAL A 549 22.95 -101.27 -65.91
CA VAL A 549 23.58 -100.31 -64.99
C VAL A 549 23.27 -98.87 -65.41
N LEU A 550 23.31 -98.57 -66.72
CA LEU A 550 23.03 -97.22 -67.23
C LEU A 550 21.56 -96.83 -67.10
N SER A 551 20.63 -97.75 -67.36
CA SER A 551 19.20 -97.51 -67.16
C SER A 551 18.85 -97.32 -65.67
N GLY A 552 19.43 -98.12 -64.78
CA GLY A 552 19.31 -97.92 -63.32
C GLY A 552 19.78 -96.54 -62.85
N LEU A 553 20.95 -96.08 -63.32
CA LEU A 553 21.47 -94.73 -63.04
C LEU A 553 20.57 -93.63 -63.61
N PHE A 554 19.99 -93.83 -64.79
CA PHE A 554 19.09 -92.86 -65.43
C PHE A 554 17.77 -92.69 -64.65
N PHE A 555 17.11 -93.78 -64.27
CA PHE A 555 15.89 -93.70 -63.46
C PHE A 555 16.14 -93.10 -62.06
N PHE A 556 17.29 -93.41 -61.45
CA PHE A 556 17.68 -92.77 -60.19
C PHE A 556 17.92 -91.26 -60.37
N SER A 557 18.51 -90.84 -61.50
CA SER A 557 18.74 -89.43 -61.81
C SER A 557 17.45 -88.63 -62.02
N LEU A 558 16.37 -89.26 -62.53
CA LEU A 558 15.06 -88.63 -62.75
C LEU A 558 14.30 -88.30 -61.45
N GLY A 559 14.55 -89.02 -60.35
CA GLY A 559 13.90 -88.77 -59.05
C GLY A 559 14.51 -87.63 -58.23
N LEU A 560 15.78 -87.29 -58.49
CA LEU A 560 16.54 -86.27 -57.74
C LEU A 560 15.98 -84.84 -57.89
N PRO A 561 15.58 -84.35 -59.08
CA PRO A 561 15.05 -82.99 -59.23
C PRO A 561 13.73 -82.76 -58.51
N TYR A 562 12.87 -83.80 -58.41
CA TYR A 562 11.59 -83.68 -57.72
C TYR A 562 11.78 -83.48 -56.21
N ILE A 563 12.69 -84.25 -55.59
CA ILE A 563 13.02 -84.13 -54.17
C ILE A 563 13.69 -82.77 -53.89
N PHE A 564 14.67 -82.35 -54.70
CA PHE A 564 15.36 -81.09 -54.48
C PHE A 564 14.47 -79.86 -54.77
N SER A 565 13.58 -79.93 -55.76
CA SER A 565 12.64 -78.83 -56.07
C SER A 565 11.53 -78.68 -55.02
N GLY A 566 11.08 -79.78 -54.40
CA GLY A 566 10.17 -79.76 -53.25
C GLY A 566 10.79 -79.07 -52.03
N ASN A 567 12.05 -79.39 -51.71
CA ASN A 567 12.80 -78.72 -50.64
C ASN A 567 13.02 -77.23 -50.92
N TYR A 568 13.37 -76.87 -52.15
CA TYR A 568 13.53 -75.48 -52.57
C TYR A 568 12.22 -74.67 -52.47
N ARG A 569 11.08 -75.22 -52.92
CA ARG A 569 9.77 -74.57 -52.78
C ARG A 569 9.36 -74.36 -51.32
N LYS A 570 9.62 -75.34 -50.45
CA LYS A 570 9.36 -75.25 -49.00
C LYS A 570 10.18 -74.11 -48.36
N MET A 571 11.47 -74.03 -48.69
CA MET A 571 12.36 -72.95 -48.24
C MET A 571 11.91 -71.58 -48.78
N LYS A 572 11.50 -71.48 -50.05
CA LYS A 572 10.96 -70.23 -50.63
C LYS A 572 9.65 -69.78 -49.96
N GLY A 573 8.79 -70.72 -49.58
CA GLY A 573 7.58 -70.42 -48.80
C GLY A 573 7.88 -69.95 -47.37
N GLN A 574 8.90 -70.50 -46.72
CA GLN A 574 9.37 -70.03 -45.41
C GLN A 574 10.02 -68.64 -45.49
N LEU A 575 10.83 -68.37 -46.52
CA LEU A 575 11.35 -67.01 -46.80
C LEU A 575 10.22 -65.99 -46.97
N GLY A 576 9.14 -66.35 -47.67
CA GLY A 576 7.95 -65.49 -47.80
C GLY A 576 7.25 -65.21 -46.47
N LYS A 577 7.18 -66.19 -45.56
CA LYS A 577 6.61 -66.01 -44.21
C LYS A 577 7.48 -65.09 -43.34
N LEU A 578 8.81 -65.24 -43.40
CA LEU A 578 9.76 -64.39 -42.69
C LEU A 578 9.71 -62.94 -43.20
N ALA A 579 9.63 -62.75 -44.52
CA ALA A 579 9.48 -61.43 -45.13
C ALA A 579 8.17 -60.75 -44.72
N GLY A 580 7.07 -61.51 -44.64
CA GLY A 580 5.78 -61.00 -44.15
C GLY A 580 5.84 -60.54 -42.69
N ARG A 581 6.44 -61.33 -41.80
CA ARG A 581 6.64 -60.94 -40.39
C ARG A 581 7.52 -59.70 -40.24
N ARG A 582 8.60 -59.60 -41.02
CA ARG A 582 9.47 -58.41 -41.05
C ARG A 582 8.71 -57.16 -41.49
N CYS A 583 7.81 -57.27 -42.45
CA CYS A 583 6.96 -56.15 -42.90
C CYS A 583 6.03 -55.67 -41.76
N VAL A 584 5.42 -56.60 -41.02
CA VAL A 584 4.57 -56.25 -39.87
C VAL A 584 5.35 -55.49 -38.81
N ILE A 585 6.57 -55.93 -38.47
CA ILE A 585 7.42 -55.22 -37.50
C ILE A 585 7.81 -53.83 -38.02
N LYS A 586 8.16 -53.73 -39.31
CA LYS A 586 8.51 -52.45 -39.97
C LYS A 586 7.38 -51.43 -39.95
N ASP A 587 6.13 -51.87 -40.08
CA ASP A 587 4.96 -50.98 -40.04
C ASP A 587 4.53 -50.63 -38.60
N HIS A 588 4.80 -51.51 -37.63
CA HIS A 588 4.41 -51.32 -36.24
C HIS A 588 5.36 -50.41 -35.45
N LEU A 589 6.69 -50.55 -35.67
CA LEU A 589 7.71 -49.83 -34.90
C LEU A 589 7.56 -48.29 -34.99
N PRO A 590 7.39 -47.65 -36.17
CA PRO A 590 7.17 -46.20 -36.26
C PRO A 590 5.83 -45.75 -35.66
N GLY A 591 4.86 -46.66 -35.52
CA GLY A 591 3.56 -46.38 -34.92
C GLY A 591 3.63 -46.17 -33.41
N LEU A 592 4.57 -46.82 -32.73
CA LEU A 592 4.79 -46.67 -31.28
C LEU A 592 5.37 -45.31 -30.93
N TRP A 593 6.28 -44.78 -31.75
CA TRP A 593 7.01 -43.54 -31.49
C TRP A 593 6.34 -42.27 -32.02
N ARG A 594 5.23 -42.41 -32.77
CA ARG A 594 4.64 -41.32 -33.55
C ARG A 594 4.16 -40.16 -32.68
N ASP A 595 3.62 -40.45 -31.51
CA ASP A 595 2.92 -39.48 -30.68
C ASP A 595 3.85 -38.79 -29.66
N THR A 596 5.05 -39.35 -29.43
CA THR A 596 6.00 -38.89 -28.41
C THR A 596 7.04 -37.89 -28.93
N GLU A 597 7.41 -37.98 -30.22
CA GLU A 597 8.35 -37.04 -30.87
C GLU A 597 8.04 -35.54 -30.63
N PRO A 598 6.79 -35.05 -30.77
CA PRO A 598 6.50 -33.64 -30.57
C PRO A 598 6.53 -33.19 -29.10
N GLU A 599 6.49 -34.11 -28.14
CA GLU A 599 6.38 -33.81 -26.71
C GLU A 599 7.74 -33.77 -25.98
N VAL A 600 8.78 -34.33 -26.60
CA VAL A 600 10.16 -34.39 -26.08
C VAL A 600 10.76 -32.99 -25.97
N MET A 601 11.35 -32.62 -24.83
CA MET A 601 11.90 -31.27 -24.62
C MET A 601 13.30 -31.09 -25.23
N ALA A 602 14.12 -32.14 -25.27
CA ALA A 602 15.51 -32.05 -25.74
C ALA A 602 15.64 -32.23 -27.26
N ASP A 603 16.23 -31.25 -27.94
CA ASP A 603 16.44 -31.30 -29.39
C ASP A 603 17.28 -32.51 -29.84
N MET A 604 18.29 -32.91 -29.06
CA MET A 604 19.13 -34.08 -29.37
C MET A 604 18.35 -35.39 -29.32
N LEU A 605 17.41 -35.51 -28.37
CA LEU A 605 16.53 -36.67 -28.25
C LEU A 605 15.49 -36.67 -29.38
N ARG A 606 14.92 -35.51 -29.74
CA ARG A 606 14.04 -35.40 -30.91
C ARG A 606 14.71 -35.91 -32.19
N VAL A 607 15.94 -35.49 -32.46
CA VAL A 607 16.70 -35.95 -33.65
C VAL A 607 16.86 -37.47 -33.67
N ARG A 608 17.24 -38.09 -32.55
CA ARG A 608 17.36 -39.56 -32.47
C ARG A 608 16.02 -40.27 -32.63
N LEU A 609 14.93 -39.68 -32.14
CA LEU A 609 13.56 -40.21 -32.29
C LEU A 609 13.07 -40.12 -33.75
N THR A 610 13.38 -39.01 -34.43
CA THR A 610 13.11 -38.85 -35.87
C THR A 610 13.89 -39.89 -36.69
N GLU A 611 15.14 -40.19 -36.33
CA GLU A 611 15.93 -41.25 -36.98
C GLU A 611 15.31 -42.65 -36.84
N ILE A 612 14.77 -42.99 -35.66
CA ILE A 612 14.04 -44.26 -35.44
C ILE A 612 12.82 -44.35 -36.34
N LYS A 613 12.08 -43.24 -36.45
CA LYS A 613 10.84 -43.14 -37.22
C LYS A 613 11.08 -43.22 -38.72
N ASP A 614 12.10 -42.52 -39.22
CA ASP A 614 12.39 -42.42 -40.64
C ASP A 614 13.16 -43.65 -41.17
N THR A 615 13.93 -44.32 -40.32
CA THR A 615 14.76 -45.48 -40.69
C THR A 615 14.58 -46.71 -39.78
N PRO A 616 13.36 -47.28 -39.67
CA PRO A 616 13.06 -48.37 -38.73
C PRO A 616 13.81 -49.68 -39.02
N ASP A 617 14.33 -49.85 -40.24
CA ASP A 617 15.09 -51.04 -40.65
C ASP A 617 16.55 -51.03 -40.12
N SER A 618 17.10 -49.86 -39.75
CA SER A 618 18.47 -49.71 -39.23
C SER A 618 18.56 -49.64 -37.70
N VAL A 619 17.44 -49.52 -37.00
CA VAL A 619 17.39 -49.40 -35.52
C VAL A 619 17.79 -50.72 -34.88
N THR A 620 18.94 -50.82 -34.22
CA THR A 620 19.36 -52.04 -33.49
C THR A 620 18.99 -51.99 -32.02
N VAL A 621 19.09 -53.12 -31.30
CA VAL A 621 18.91 -53.14 -29.83
C VAL A 621 19.89 -52.16 -29.16
N ALA A 622 21.14 -52.10 -29.64
CA ALA A 622 22.14 -51.17 -29.14
C ALA A 622 21.72 -49.69 -29.33
N CYS A 623 21.02 -49.35 -30.42
CA CYS A 623 20.50 -48.00 -30.65
C CYS A 623 19.42 -47.62 -29.62
N LEU A 624 18.55 -48.57 -29.25
CA LEU A 624 17.51 -48.36 -28.23
C LEU A 624 18.12 -48.21 -26.84
N ASP A 625 19.14 -49.02 -26.51
CA ASP A 625 19.87 -48.93 -25.25
C ASP A 625 20.63 -47.59 -25.13
N GLU A 626 21.24 -47.10 -26.22
CA GLU A 626 21.88 -45.78 -26.26
C GLU A 626 20.89 -44.63 -26.03
N ILE A 627 19.68 -44.73 -26.59
CA ILE A 627 18.64 -43.71 -26.38
C ILE A 627 18.15 -43.71 -24.94
N CYS A 628 17.94 -44.88 -24.35
CA CYS A 628 17.62 -45.00 -22.93
C CYS A 628 18.72 -44.39 -22.05
N HIS A 629 19.99 -44.66 -22.39
CA HIS A 629 21.13 -44.08 -21.69
C HIS A 629 21.19 -42.55 -21.82
N ASP A 630 21.00 -42.00 -23.02
CA ASP A 630 21.04 -40.57 -23.30
C ASP A 630 19.90 -39.83 -22.58
N VAL A 631 18.69 -40.41 -22.54
CA VAL A 631 17.54 -39.88 -21.79
C VAL A 631 17.83 -39.84 -20.29
N GLN A 632 18.35 -40.93 -19.73
CA GLN A 632 18.75 -40.99 -18.33
C GLN A 632 19.84 -39.96 -18.00
N GLN A 633 20.81 -39.77 -18.90
CA GLN A 633 21.87 -38.79 -18.72
C GLN A 633 21.35 -37.35 -18.82
N TYR A 634 20.45 -37.07 -19.76
CA TYR A 634 19.78 -35.78 -19.89
C TYR A 634 18.94 -35.46 -18.65
N ALA A 635 18.08 -36.39 -18.24
CA ALA A 635 17.26 -36.25 -17.05
C ALA A 635 18.11 -36.02 -15.80
N ALA A 636 19.18 -36.80 -15.59
CA ALA A 636 20.09 -36.59 -14.45
C ALA A 636 20.74 -35.19 -14.42
N ARG A 637 21.09 -34.64 -15.59
CA ARG A 637 21.63 -33.27 -15.69
C ARG A 637 20.57 -32.21 -15.41
N GLU A 638 19.36 -32.38 -15.95
CA GLU A 638 18.27 -31.43 -15.74
C GLU A 638 17.74 -31.48 -14.30
N TYR A 639 17.59 -32.65 -13.67
CA TYR A 639 17.27 -32.74 -12.24
C TYR A 639 18.29 -32.02 -11.38
N LYS A 640 19.59 -32.10 -11.71
CA LYS A 640 20.63 -31.37 -10.98
C LYS A 640 20.44 -29.85 -11.10
N ARG A 641 20.15 -29.34 -12.31
CA ARG A 641 19.88 -27.91 -12.54
C ARG A 641 18.61 -27.44 -11.83
N LEU A 642 17.56 -28.25 -11.88
CA LEU A 642 16.30 -27.98 -11.19
C LEU A 642 16.51 -27.92 -9.68
N SER A 643 17.30 -28.85 -9.11
CA SER A 643 17.65 -28.85 -7.69
C SER A 643 18.45 -27.61 -7.28
N GLU A 644 19.42 -27.16 -8.08
CA GLU A 644 20.16 -25.92 -7.80
C GLU A 644 19.25 -24.68 -7.81
N THR A 645 18.25 -24.67 -8.68
CA THR A 645 17.24 -23.59 -8.76
C THR A 645 16.23 -23.67 -7.61
N GLU A 646 15.83 -24.87 -7.21
CA GLU A 646 14.98 -25.13 -6.03
C GLU A 646 15.68 -24.65 -4.74
N ASP A 647 16.97 -24.94 -4.59
CA ASP A 647 17.80 -24.45 -3.47
C ASP A 647 17.93 -22.92 -3.47
N ASP A 648 17.95 -22.28 -4.64
CA ASP A 648 17.93 -20.82 -4.73
C ASP A 648 16.56 -20.24 -4.33
N CYS A 649 15.47 -20.81 -4.85
CA CYS A 649 14.11 -20.44 -4.45
C CYS A 649 13.90 -20.57 -2.94
N HIS A 650 14.37 -21.66 -2.33
CA HIS A 650 14.28 -21.86 -0.89
C HIS A 650 15.07 -20.80 -0.10
N ARG A 651 16.29 -20.46 -0.52
CA ARG A 651 17.07 -19.38 0.10
C ARG A 651 16.40 -18.01 -0.05
N GLN A 652 15.83 -17.72 -1.21
CA GLN A 652 15.08 -16.48 -1.42
C GLN A 652 13.83 -16.43 -0.53
N TYR A 653 13.12 -17.55 -0.38
CA TYR A 653 11.96 -17.66 0.49
C TYR A 653 12.30 -17.42 1.98
N GLU A 654 13.37 -18.04 2.49
CA GLU A 654 13.83 -17.79 3.86
C GLU A 654 14.24 -16.32 4.08
N LYS A 655 14.88 -15.70 3.08
CA LYS A 655 15.18 -14.27 3.13
C LYS A 655 13.91 -13.42 3.14
N LEU A 656 12.91 -13.77 2.35
CA LEU A 656 11.60 -13.08 2.34
C LEU A 656 10.89 -13.21 3.69
N LYS A 657 10.95 -14.38 4.32
CA LYS A 657 10.39 -14.60 5.66
C LYS A 657 11.04 -13.68 6.70
N ALA A 658 12.38 -13.60 6.71
CA ALA A 658 13.09 -12.68 7.60
C ALA A 658 12.75 -11.20 7.32
N LEU A 659 12.64 -10.81 6.04
CA LEU A 659 12.27 -9.44 5.65
C LEU A 659 10.83 -9.09 6.03
N ALA A 660 9.88 -10.02 5.85
CA ALA A 660 8.48 -9.83 6.22
C ALA A 660 8.30 -9.70 7.74
N ALA A 661 9.03 -10.50 8.53
CA ALA A 661 9.03 -10.39 9.98
C ALA A 661 9.60 -9.04 10.45
N ALA A 662 10.77 -8.63 9.94
CA ALA A 662 11.37 -7.34 10.25
C ALA A 662 10.50 -6.15 9.79
N TRP A 663 9.82 -6.29 8.65
CA TRP A 663 8.83 -5.32 8.19
C TRP A 663 7.69 -5.18 9.20
N CYS A 664 7.11 -6.29 9.69
CA CYS A 664 6.03 -6.24 10.69
C CYS A 664 6.49 -5.53 11.98
N GLU A 665 7.69 -5.82 12.47
CA GLU A 665 8.26 -5.15 13.65
C GLU A 665 8.40 -3.63 13.43
N ASN A 666 8.88 -3.22 12.25
CA ASN A 666 8.99 -1.79 11.92
C ASN A 666 7.61 -1.12 11.83
N VAL A 667 6.60 -1.80 11.28
CA VAL A 667 5.23 -1.29 11.27
C VAL A 667 4.68 -1.18 12.70
N ASP A 668 4.95 -2.15 13.59
CA ASP A 668 4.55 -2.09 15.01
C ASP A 668 5.19 -0.89 15.72
N VAL A 669 6.47 -0.63 15.46
CA VAL A 669 7.19 0.51 16.04
C VAL A 669 6.62 1.83 15.51
N PHE A 670 6.34 1.92 14.21
CA PHE A 670 5.70 3.10 13.62
C PHE A 670 4.33 3.38 14.24
N GLU A 671 3.47 2.36 14.25
CA GLU A 671 2.11 2.47 14.76
C GLU A 671 2.12 2.79 16.26
N SER A 672 2.87 2.07 17.09
CA SER A 672 2.88 2.28 18.54
C SER A 672 3.51 3.60 18.99
N ARG A 673 4.56 4.08 18.29
CA ARG A 673 5.29 5.28 18.72
C ARG A 673 4.80 6.55 18.06
N LEU A 674 4.33 6.47 16.81
CA LEU A 674 3.99 7.66 16.03
C LEU A 674 2.49 7.77 15.75
N ILE A 675 1.74 6.68 15.66
CA ILE A 675 0.30 6.72 15.38
C ILE A 675 -0.49 6.57 16.68
N SER A 676 -1.03 7.67 17.21
CA SER A 676 -1.88 7.64 18.39
C SER A 676 -3.15 8.45 18.21
N ALA A 677 -4.24 8.02 18.85
CA ALA A 677 -5.49 8.78 18.92
C ALA A 677 -5.34 10.06 19.77
N TRP A 678 -4.45 10.04 20.77
CA TRP A 678 -4.15 11.20 21.64
C TRP A 678 -3.52 12.38 20.90
N HIS A 679 -2.90 12.13 19.75
CA HIS A 679 -2.23 13.15 18.96
C HIS A 679 -2.65 13.12 17.48
N GLY A 680 -3.91 12.79 17.19
CA GLY A 680 -4.45 12.65 15.83
C GLY A 680 -4.20 13.85 14.90
N GLN A 681 -3.91 15.03 15.46
CA GLN A 681 -3.66 16.25 14.69
C GLN A 681 -2.51 16.15 13.68
N TYR A 682 -1.39 15.49 14.02
CA TYR A 682 -0.29 15.37 13.05
C TYR A 682 -0.51 14.25 12.03
N ASN A 683 -1.54 13.41 12.20
CA ASN A 683 -1.89 12.36 11.25
C ASN A 683 -2.76 12.89 10.10
N HIS A 684 -3.35 14.08 10.21
CA HIS A 684 -4.23 14.60 9.16
C HIS A 684 -3.55 14.71 7.80
N LEU A 685 -2.27 15.10 7.76
CA LEU A 685 -1.52 15.11 6.49
C LEU A 685 -1.40 13.72 5.87
N LEU A 686 -1.05 12.70 6.68
CA LEU A 686 -1.00 11.31 6.24
C LEU A 686 -2.37 10.87 5.74
N CYS A 687 -3.41 11.09 6.53
CA CYS A 687 -4.77 10.68 6.21
C CYS A 687 -5.28 11.30 4.91
N ARG A 688 -5.10 12.61 4.76
CA ARG A 688 -5.53 13.36 3.58
C ARG A 688 -4.76 12.98 2.32
N SER A 689 -3.43 12.84 2.43
CA SER A 689 -2.57 12.65 1.25
C SER A 689 -2.57 11.21 0.75
N GLU A 690 -2.59 10.25 1.67
CA GLU A 690 -2.53 8.82 1.34
C GLU A 690 -3.91 8.15 1.37
N GLN A 691 -4.98 8.89 1.69
CA GLN A 691 -6.37 8.41 1.81
C GLN A 691 -6.51 7.28 2.83
N VAL A 692 -5.84 7.46 3.96
CA VAL A 692 -5.78 6.50 5.05
C VAL A 692 -6.54 7.05 6.25
N GLU A 693 -7.25 6.21 6.98
CA GLU A 693 -7.96 6.59 8.20
C GLU A 693 -7.21 6.06 9.42
N VAL A 694 -7.11 6.89 10.47
CA VAL A 694 -6.62 6.46 11.79
C VAL A 694 -7.83 6.22 12.67
N SER A 695 -7.90 5.04 13.27
CA SER A 695 -9.01 4.65 14.15
C SER A 695 -8.95 5.35 15.49
N GLU A 696 -10.12 5.57 16.10
CA GLU A 696 -10.28 6.22 17.41
C GLU A 696 -9.90 5.32 18.60
N ILE A 697 -9.45 4.08 18.36
CA ILE A 697 -9.16 3.12 19.43
C ILE A 697 -7.93 3.58 20.23
N PRO A 698 -8.02 3.68 21.58
CA PRO A 698 -6.86 3.96 22.42
C PRO A 698 -5.87 2.79 22.39
N GLU A 699 -4.57 3.12 22.51
CA GLU A 699 -3.37 2.26 22.51
C GLU A 699 -3.59 0.76 22.27
N PRO A 700 -2.97 0.17 21.23
CA PRO A 700 -3.10 -1.26 20.97
C PRO A 700 -2.57 -2.07 22.17
N ASP A 701 -3.44 -2.92 22.72
CA ASP A 701 -3.07 -3.92 23.72
C ASP A 701 -2.00 -4.85 23.13
N ASP A 702 -0.97 -5.24 23.90
CA ASP A 702 0.17 -6.05 23.40
C ASP A 702 -0.30 -7.36 22.72
N SER A 703 -1.49 -7.85 23.09
CA SER A 703 -2.12 -9.06 22.55
C SER A 703 -2.82 -8.90 21.19
N ASP A 704 -3.15 -7.66 20.78
CA ASP A 704 -3.80 -7.33 19.50
C ASP A 704 -2.77 -7.06 18.36
N ARG A 705 -1.46 -7.17 18.63
CA ARG A 705 -0.35 -6.88 17.68
C ARG A 705 -0.09 -7.92 16.59
N GLN A 706 -0.78 -9.06 16.61
CA GLN A 706 -0.61 -10.04 15.54
C GLN A 706 -1.27 -9.53 14.26
N CYS A 707 -0.52 -9.52 13.14
CA CYS A 707 -1.02 -9.24 11.79
C CYS A 707 -2.16 -10.19 11.41
N ARG A 708 -3.39 -9.87 11.80
CA ARG A 708 -4.58 -10.67 11.52
C ARG A 708 -5.46 -9.99 10.48
N PHE A 709 -5.86 -10.75 9.48
CA PHE A 709 -6.87 -10.37 8.51
C PHE A 709 -8.27 -10.71 9.04
N PHE A 710 -9.18 -9.76 8.91
CA PHE A 710 -10.61 -9.89 9.14
C PHE A 710 -11.32 -9.11 8.02
N ALA A 711 -12.16 -9.82 7.30
CA ALA A 711 -12.92 -9.27 6.19
C ALA A 711 -14.05 -8.35 6.70
N LYS A 712 -13.83 -7.03 6.73
CA LYS A 712 -14.92 -6.04 6.76
C LYS A 712 -14.90 -5.18 5.50
N GLN A 713 -16.06 -4.97 4.90
CA GLN A 713 -16.27 -4.31 3.60
C GLN A 713 -16.40 -2.77 3.72
N SER A 714 -15.35 -2.06 4.10
CA SER A 714 -15.26 -0.60 3.84
C SER A 714 -14.12 -0.32 2.87
N GLY A 715 -14.37 0.54 1.88
CA GLY A 715 -13.48 0.84 0.75
C GLY A 715 -12.35 1.84 1.05
N HIS A 716 -12.12 2.18 2.32
CA HIS A 716 -11.05 3.08 2.75
C HIS A 716 -9.92 2.29 3.44
N LEU A 717 -8.67 2.74 3.27
CA LEU A 717 -7.50 2.17 3.93
C LEU A 717 -7.49 2.66 5.38
N VAL A 718 -7.34 1.78 6.38
CA VAL A 718 -7.43 2.17 7.80
C VAL A 718 -6.24 1.60 8.55
N LEU A 719 -5.41 2.45 9.16
CA LEU A 719 -4.18 2.05 9.89
C LEU A 719 -4.48 1.21 11.14
N HIS A 720 -5.71 1.30 11.68
CA HIS A 720 -6.06 0.66 12.95
C HIS A 720 -7.49 0.10 13.01
N VAL A 721 -7.85 -0.87 12.18
CA VAL A 721 -9.06 -1.66 12.47
C VAL A 721 -8.65 -2.86 13.31
N ARG A 722 -9.34 -3.10 14.42
CA ARG A 722 -9.51 -4.45 14.99
C ARG A 722 -10.08 -5.34 13.89
N GLY A 723 -9.22 -5.85 13.01
CA GLY A 723 -9.73 -6.37 11.77
C GLY A 723 -8.84 -6.41 10.55
N SER A 724 -8.07 -5.40 10.14
CA SER A 724 -7.35 -5.57 8.86
C SER A 724 -6.23 -4.57 8.65
N ARG A 725 -5.07 -4.89 9.23
CA ARG A 725 -3.82 -4.16 9.00
C ARG A 725 -3.38 -4.20 7.53
N MET A 726 -3.62 -5.32 6.84
CA MET A 726 -3.17 -5.55 5.45
C MET A 726 -3.70 -4.52 4.44
N ARG A 727 -4.91 -3.99 4.65
CA ARG A 727 -5.45 -2.97 3.72
C ARG A 727 -4.67 -1.66 3.77
N ALA A 728 -4.17 -1.27 4.94
CA ALA A 728 -3.41 -0.02 5.07
C ALA A 728 -2.06 -0.06 4.37
N TRP A 729 -1.52 -1.26 4.10
CA TRP A 729 -0.13 -1.45 3.70
C TRP A 729 0.05 -2.09 2.32
N PHE A 730 -1.00 -2.71 1.76
CA PHE A 730 -0.94 -3.41 0.48
C PHE A 730 -2.09 -3.00 -0.44
N SER A 731 -1.76 -2.74 -1.71
CA SER A 731 -2.75 -2.45 -2.75
C SER A 731 -3.51 -3.70 -3.21
N GLU A 732 -2.86 -4.87 -3.20
CA GLU A 732 -3.44 -6.16 -3.60
C GLU A 732 -3.60 -7.11 -2.40
N ILE A 733 -4.73 -6.96 -1.71
CA ILE A 733 -4.99 -7.61 -0.42
C ILE A 733 -4.94 -9.14 -0.49
N GLN A 734 -5.41 -9.75 -1.59
CA GLN A 734 -5.47 -11.21 -1.72
C GLN A 734 -4.06 -11.83 -1.78
N SER A 735 -3.20 -11.29 -2.64
CA SER A 735 -1.81 -11.74 -2.76
C SER A 735 -1.03 -11.48 -1.46
N ALA A 736 -1.22 -10.31 -0.86
CA ALA A 736 -0.60 -9.99 0.43
C ALA A 736 -1.03 -10.93 1.56
N THR A 737 -2.30 -11.36 1.59
CA THR A 737 -2.79 -12.33 2.59
C THR A 737 -2.10 -13.68 2.43
N MET A 738 -2.06 -14.20 1.20
CA MET A 738 -1.36 -15.46 0.91
C MET A 738 0.11 -15.39 1.28
N MET A 739 0.80 -14.31 0.91
CA MET A 739 2.18 -14.06 1.27
C MET A 739 2.40 -14.08 2.79
N MET A 740 1.54 -13.39 3.54
CA MET A 740 1.70 -13.30 5.00
C MET A 740 1.39 -14.63 5.69
N ASP A 741 0.40 -15.38 5.22
CA ASP A 741 0.09 -16.72 5.74
C ASP A 741 1.26 -17.70 5.49
N ASP A 742 1.89 -17.59 4.32
CA ASP A 742 3.01 -18.42 3.88
C ASP A 742 4.34 -18.09 4.57
N LEU A 743 4.65 -16.78 4.69
CA LEU A 743 5.91 -16.30 5.27
C LEU A 743 5.84 -16.22 6.79
N TYR A 744 4.67 -15.97 7.36
CA TYR A 744 4.45 -15.79 8.79
C TYR A 744 3.29 -16.67 9.29
N PRO A 745 3.42 -18.02 9.20
CA PRO A 745 2.36 -18.92 9.62
C PRO A 745 2.06 -18.71 11.11
N ASN A 746 0.78 -18.53 11.43
CA ASN A 746 0.31 -18.48 12.82
C ASN A 746 0.55 -19.84 13.48
N ASP A 747 1.65 -20.00 14.21
CA ASP A 747 1.93 -21.17 15.07
C ASP A 747 0.98 -21.20 16.30
N LEU A 748 -0.34 -21.20 16.07
CA LEU A 748 -1.36 -21.31 17.12
C LEU A 748 -2.20 -22.60 17.03
N ASP A 749 -2.02 -23.44 16.01
CA ASP A 749 -2.77 -24.70 15.85
C ASP A 749 -2.13 -25.94 16.52
N HIS A 750 -1.05 -25.77 17.30
CA HIS A 750 -0.43 -26.88 18.04
C HIS A 750 -0.62 -26.86 19.57
N ALA A 751 -1.42 -25.93 20.11
CA ALA A 751 -1.73 -25.90 21.55
C ALA A 751 -3.12 -26.45 21.94
N SER A 752 -3.98 -26.83 20.99
CA SER A 752 -5.37 -27.23 21.26
C SER A 752 -5.65 -28.74 21.13
N SER A 753 -4.65 -29.58 20.84
CA SER A 753 -4.82 -31.04 20.76
C SER A 753 -3.83 -31.81 21.64
N GLY A 754 -4.02 -31.79 22.96
CA GLY A 754 -3.19 -32.59 23.86
C GLY A 754 -3.71 -32.64 25.30
N HIS A 755 -4.39 -33.75 25.63
CA HIS A 755 -4.71 -34.23 26.99
C HIS A 755 -5.87 -33.56 27.74
N LEU A 756 -7.11 -33.91 27.34
CA LEU A 756 -8.20 -34.13 28.30
C LEU A 756 -8.25 -35.62 28.66
N GLY A 757 -7.43 -35.99 29.64
CA GLY A 757 -7.56 -37.23 30.39
C GLY A 757 -8.36 -36.98 31.67
N ARG A 758 -9.61 -37.44 31.68
CA ARG A 758 -10.52 -37.59 32.81
C ARG A 758 -9.83 -37.96 34.13
N CYS A 759 -10.17 -37.23 35.19
CA CYS A 759 -10.46 -37.78 36.52
C CYS A 759 -11.57 -36.94 37.16
N ASP A 760 -12.81 -37.44 37.05
CA ASP A 760 -13.90 -37.10 37.96
C ASP A 760 -13.63 -37.73 39.33
N SER A 761 -13.85 -37.00 40.43
CA SER A 761 -14.69 -37.46 41.55
C SER A 761 -14.68 -36.51 42.75
N GLY A 762 -15.87 -36.03 43.12
CA GLY A 762 -16.33 -35.73 44.50
C GLY A 762 -15.73 -34.50 45.17
N GLY A 763 -16.47 -33.57 45.76
CA GLY A 763 -17.80 -33.62 46.34
C GLY A 763 -17.77 -32.76 47.61
N SER A 764 -18.65 -31.76 47.67
CA SER A 764 -19.26 -31.14 48.87
C SER A 764 -18.53 -31.26 50.23
N SER A 765 -18.28 -30.13 50.90
CA SER A 765 -19.22 -29.54 51.88
C SER A 765 -18.56 -28.49 52.78
N GLN A 766 -19.36 -27.47 53.05
CA GLN A 766 -19.45 -26.53 54.18
C GLN A 766 -18.45 -26.57 55.36
N ALA A 767 -18.17 -25.34 55.83
CA ALA A 767 -18.30 -24.85 57.22
C ALA A 767 -17.00 -24.36 57.89
N GLN A 768 -17.09 -23.10 58.40
CA GLN A 768 -16.56 -22.57 59.68
C GLN A 768 -15.04 -22.72 59.95
N GLU A 769 -14.30 -21.85 60.62
CA GLU A 769 -14.52 -20.66 61.44
C GLU A 769 -13.10 -20.12 61.76
N THR A 770 -12.99 -18.81 62.02
CA THR A 770 -12.12 -18.18 63.05
C THR A 770 -10.63 -18.57 63.16
N GLN A 771 -9.69 -17.63 62.98
CA GLN A 771 -9.07 -16.86 64.09
C GLN A 771 -7.96 -15.90 63.63
N MET A 772 -7.80 -14.87 64.45
CA MET A 772 -6.84 -13.78 64.41
C MET A 772 -5.44 -14.17 64.91
N HIS A 773 -4.54 -13.18 64.80
CA HIS A 773 -3.16 -13.04 65.31
C HIS A 773 -2.08 -13.60 64.38
N GLY A 774 -1.01 -12.87 64.06
CA GLY A 774 -0.51 -11.58 64.54
C GLY A 774 0.96 -11.46 64.09
N GLY A 775 1.43 -10.25 63.82
CA GLY A 775 2.80 -9.96 63.40
C GLY A 775 2.86 -8.76 62.48
#